data_AF-A0AAD3CUN8-F1
#
_entry.id   AF-A0AAD3CUN8-F1
#
_cell.length_a   1.000
_cell.length_b   1.000
_cell.length_c   1.000
_cell.angle_alpha   90.00
_cell.angle_beta   90.00
_cell.angle_gamma   90.00
#
_symmetry.space_group_name_H-M   'P 1'
#
loop_
_entity.id
_entity.type
_entity.pdbx_description
1 polymer ?
#
loop_
_entity_poly.entity_id
_entity_poly.type
_entity_poly.pdbx_seq_one_letter_code
_entity_poly.pdbx_strand_id
1 'polypeptide(L)'
;MATFAPIKEKMEAEGIAASAISAFESTFSSLVSGNTGMIPEDTISPAPDLVNADSISTSPDTSLLKETVVLKLNGGLGTGMGLDKAKSLLKVKGDDTFLDLTAKQVMKMREEYGFNVKFMLMNSFSTSEDTLAFFAEKYPALRAEEGLEMIQNKVPKLAEDTLLPATCESDSSNEWCPPGHGDLYAALVGSGRLDALLAAGYKYMFVSNSDNLGATLDLKILTHFATTDAPFMMECCERTENDKKGGHLAVRKSDSQLILRESAMCADEDEEAFQDITKHRFFNTNNLWIRLDKLKEIIDKFGGFIPLPMIKNKKTVDPKDDSSQKVLQLETAMGAAIECFAGASAIVVPRTRFAPVKKCNDLMLLRSDAYIINSDYIPVLNPLCGGSAPVISLDSKKYKLVGALEEATVGGIPSLVKCDRLKIKGLVRMSKKTTFVGDVSVENSSDEAKMIPIGEVKDTSLDLTDATGLGPLKATTVKTAPIEGQKPGTSGLRKKTKVFMAKDYLNNFVQSALDAVKASGTNVAEGSLVVGGDGRYFNDEAIQTIIQMGIANGVTRFWVGKDGLLSTPGVSAVIRERGPVWQKAFGAFILTASHNPGGPEEDFGIKYNCENGGPAPDKLTEAMYANTTTIKEYKICEGFPTIDISTVGSTTVKSADGSTEVTVEVIDTTEASVKLLKTIFDFDAIKALLDRDDFSMVYDSMHGVNGPYAKAVFVDELGQDESVCVNAIPKDDFGGGHADPNLTYAKELVATMGLDKKGNKIDVGDAKIPTFGAAADGDGDRNMILGTQFFVTPSDSLAIIAAYADVIPFFKAQGGLKGVARSMPTSGAVDLVAKDLNFDLFETPTGWKYFGNLMDSKALYGGKDYTPFICGEESFGTGSNHVREKDGIWAVLAWLSILASENSDASKPLVTVEDIVTKHWAKYGRNYYCRWDFEGVDKAPATAMMDKMRADTTANTGKVVGKYTIATADDFTYVDPVDGSIAKKQGIRFLMSDGSRIIFRLSGTAGSGATVRMYIEQYEPSNISMVVSDALKDLITVALELCDIKTFCGTETPTVIT
;
A
#
# COMPACT_ATOMS: atom_id res chain seq x y z
N MET A 1 16.73 -48.36 -40.59
CA MET A 1 16.46 -48.03 -39.18
C MET A 1 17.05 -46.67 -38.90
N ALA A 2 16.31 -45.79 -38.23
CA ALA A 2 16.88 -44.51 -37.78
C ALA A 2 18.08 -44.79 -36.88
N THR A 3 19.18 -44.05 -37.07
CA THR A 3 20.41 -44.20 -36.27
C THR A 3 20.53 -43.02 -35.32
N PHE A 4 21.08 -43.21 -34.12
CA PHE A 4 21.23 -42.15 -33.13
C PHE A 4 22.35 -41.14 -33.48
N ALA A 5 23.24 -41.46 -34.42
CA ALA A 5 24.40 -40.64 -34.75
C ALA A 5 24.08 -39.17 -35.09
N PRO A 6 23.09 -38.84 -35.95
CA PRO A 6 22.76 -37.44 -36.25
C PRO A 6 22.19 -36.67 -35.06
N ILE A 7 21.50 -37.36 -34.15
CA ILE A 7 20.98 -36.78 -32.90
C ILE A 7 22.15 -36.45 -31.98
N LYS A 8 23.07 -37.41 -31.80
CA LYS A 8 24.27 -37.24 -31.00
C LYS A 8 25.13 -36.08 -31.49
N GLU A 9 25.42 -36.03 -32.80
CA GLU A 9 26.18 -34.94 -33.41
C GLU A 9 25.54 -33.57 -33.14
N LYS A 10 24.20 -33.47 -33.26
CA LYS A 10 23.47 -32.22 -32.97
C LYS A 10 23.56 -31.83 -31.49
N MET A 11 23.42 -32.78 -30.58
CA MET A 11 23.52 -32.53 -29.13
C MET A 11 24.95 -32.17 -28.70
N GLU A 12 25.97 -32.81 -29.27
CA GLU A 12 27.39 -32.50 -29.02
C GLU A 12 27.75 -31.10 -29.55
N ALA A 13 27.26 -30.74 -30.75
CA ALA A 13 27.47 -29.41 -31.33
C ALA A 13 26.85 -28.29 -30.48
N GLU A 14 25.74 -28.57 -29.81
CA GLU A 14 25.07 -27.66 -28.88
C GLU A 14 25.69 -27.65 -27.46
N GLY A 15 26.70 -28.49 -27.22
CA GLY A 15 27.38 -28.58 -25.92
C GLY A 15 26.57 -29.28 -24.84
N ILE A 16 25.62 -30.16 -25.20
CA ILE A 16 24.84 -30.92 -24.23
C ILE A 16 25.73 -31.94 -23.50
N ALA A 17 25.54 -32.08 -22.19
CA ALA A 17 26.35 -32.97 -21.36
C ALA A 17 26.22 -34.44 -21.77
N ALA A 18 27.32 -35.20 -21.64
CA ALA A 18 27.35 -36.62 -22.00
C ALA A 18 26.31 -37.46 -21.25
N SER A 19 26.00 -37.15 -19.99
CA SER A 19 24.94 -37.81 -19.22
C SER A 19 23.55 -37.65 -19.85
N ALA A 20 23.24 -36.45 -20.36
CA ALA A 20 21.98 -36.16 -21.03
C ALA A 20 21.91 -36.80 -22.42
N ILE A 21 23.03 -36.85 -23.15
CA ILE A 21 23.13 -37.57 -24.42
C ILE A 21 22.86 -39.07 -24.20
N SER A 22 23.51 -39.70 -23.22
CA SER A 22 23.29 -41.12 -22.90
C SER A 22 21.86 -41.40 -22.44
N ALA A 23 21.28 -40.52 -21.63
CA ALA A 23 19.88 -40.63 -21.22
C ALA A 23 18.93 -40.55 -22.43
N PHE A 24 19.18 -39.64 -23.36
CA PHE A 24 18.39 -39.49 -24.59
C PHE A 24 18.61 -40.65 -25.57
N GLU A 25 19.82 -41.21 -25.63
CA GLU A 25 20.11 -42.42 -26.41
C GLU A 25 19.30 -43.61 -25.90
N SER A 26 19.15 -43.75 -24.59
CA SER A 26 18.33 -44.80 -23.98
C SER A 26 16.85 -44.63 -24.31
N THR A 27 16.29 -43.41 -24.22
CA THR A 27 14.88 -43.17 -24.57
C THR A 27 14.63 -43.32 -26.06
N PHE A 28 15.55 -42.87 -26.92
CA PHE A 28 15.51 -43.09 -28.35
C PHE A 28 15.60 -44.58 -28.70
N SER A 29 16.48 -45.33 -28.05
CA SER A 29 16.61 -46.78 -28.23
C SER A 29 15.31 -47.50 -27.88
N SER A 30 14.64 -47.08 -26.80
CA SER A 30 13.31 -47.57 -26.42
C SER A 30 12.25 -47.24 -27.49
N LEU A 31 12.28 -46.03 -28.06
CA LEU A 31 11.37 -45.65 -29.15
C LEU A 31 11.54 -46.56 -30.37
N VAL A 32 12.78 -46.78 -30.84
CA VAL A 32 13.07 -47.55 -32.05
C VAL A 32 12.91 -49.06 -31.86
N SER A 33 12.94 -49.56 -30.61
CA SER A 33 12.64 -50.97 -30.30
C SER A 33 11.14 -51.30 -30.37
N GLY A 34 10.29 -50.29 -30.62
CA GLY A 34 8.83 -50.45 -30.65
C GLY A 34 8.19 -50.40 -29.27
N ASN A 35 8.92 -50.02 -28.22
CA ASN A 35 8.33 -49.83 -26.90
C ASN A 35 7.35 -48.65 -26.96
N THR A 36 6.10 -48.90 -26.59
CA THR A 36 5.04 -47.88 -26.62
C THR A 36 5.12 -46.91 -25.45
N GLY A 37 5.83 -47.27 -24.38
CA GLY A 37 5.83 -46.55 -23.10
C GLY A 37 4.57 -46.80 -22.25
N MET A 38 3.65 -47.65 -22.73
CA MET A 38 2.42 -47.99 -22.01
C MET A 38 2.69 -49.02 -20.93
N ILE A 39 2.02 -48.85 -19.79
CA ILE A 39 2.02 -49.80 -18.66
C ILE A 39 0.61 -50.37 -18.60
N PRO A 40 0.36 -51.62 -19.03
CA PRO A 40 -0.98 -52.21 -18.97
C PRO A 40 -1.42 -52.51 -17.54
N GLU A 41 -2.71 -52.36 -17.24
CA GLU A 41 -3.29 -52.59 -15.91
C GLU A 41 -3.07 -54.03 -15.41
N ASP A 42 -3.04 -55.02 -16.30
CA ASP A 42 -2.82 -56.42 -15.95
C ASP A 42 -1.36 -56.73 -15.52
N THR A 43 -0.41 -55.87 -15.84
CA THR A 43 1.02 -56.00 -15.44
C THR A 43 1.30 -55.46 -14.04
N ILE A 44 0.33 -54.79 -13.42
CA ILE A 44 0.49 -54.11 -12.13
C ILE A 44 -0.56 -54.56 -11.11
N SER A 45 -0.27 -54.28 -9.85
CA SER A 45 -1.19 -54.40 -8.73
C SER A 45 -1.27 -53.05 -8.00
N PRO A 46 -2.38 -52.74 -7.31
CA PRO A 46 -2.45 -51.55 -6.46
C PRO A 46 -1.30 -51.48 -5.45
N ALA A 47 -0.84 -50.27 -5.14
CA ALA A 47 0.15 -50.06 -4.09
C ALA A 47 -0.39 -50.51 -2.72
N PRO A 48 0.47 -51.07 -1.84
CA PRO A 48 0.08 -51.43 -0.48
C PRO A 48 -0.23 -50.18 0.36
N ASP A 49 -0.82 -50.37 1.54
CA ASP A 49 -0.96 -49.27 2.51
C ASP A 49 0.42 -48.67 2.84
N LEU A 50 0.51 -47.36 2.71
CA LEU A 50 1.73 -46.60 2.95
C LEU A 50 1.77 -46.04 4.38
N VAL A 51 2.97 -45.78 4.89
CA VAL A 51 3.15 -45.07 6.16
C VAL A 51 2.54 -43.67 6.02
N ASN A 52 1.79 -43.22 7.03
CA ASN A 52 1.28 -41.85 7.09
C ASN A 52 2.28 -40.95 7.83
N ALA A 53 2.64 -39.80 7.26
CA ALA A 53 3.56 -38.86 7.87
C ALA A 53 3.10 -38.38 9.26
N ASP A 54 1.80 -38.23 9.47
CA ASP A 54 1.22 -37.83 10.75
C ASP A 54 1.31 -38.92 11.83
N SER A 55 1.54 -40.18 11.44
CA SER A 55 1.72 -41.31 12.37
C SER A 55 3.18 -41.63 12.67
N ILE A 56 4.15 -40.89 12.11
CA ILE A 56 5.56 -41.04 12.46
C ILE A 56 5.77 -40.65 13.93
N SER A 57 6.21 -41.61 14.74
CA SER A 57 6.53 -41.41 16.16
C SER A 57 7.99 -41.04 16.43
N THR A 58 8.85 -41.11 15.41
CA THR A 58 10.27 -40.77 15.53
C THR A 58 10.46 -39.28 15.84
N SER A 59 11.24 -38.97 16.86
CA SER A 59 11.58 -37.58 17.20
C SER A 59 12.42 -36.94 16.08
N PRO A 60 12.15 -35.69 15.69
CA PRO A 60 12.93 -34.99 14.66
C PRO A 60 14.42 -34.88 15.03
N ASP A 61 15.32 -35.22 14.12
CA ASP A 61 16.77 -35.10 14.28
C ASP A 61 17.33 -33.94 13.44
N THR A 62 17.57 -32.79 14.09
CA THR A 62 18.10 -31.58 13.45
C THR A 62 19.52 -31.76 12.90
N SER A 63 20.27 -32.76 13.36
CA SER A 63 21.65 -32.98 12.90
C SER A 63 21.71 -33.44 11.43
N LEU A 64 20.62 -33.98 10.88
CA LEU A 64 20.50 -34.39 9.49
C LEU A 64 20.45 -33.19 8.51
N LEU A 65 20.08 -32.00 8.99
CA LEU A 65 19.98 -30.80 8.15
C LEU A 65 21.31 -30.42 7.50
N LYS A 66 22.45 -30.67 8.18
CA LYS A 66 23.80 -30.40 7.64
C LYS A 66 24.16 -31.28 6.44
N GLU A 67 23.49 -32.44 6.33
CA GLU A 67 23.71 -33.43 5.26
C GLU A 67 22.58 -33.36 4.21
N THR A 68 21.70 -32.35 4.27
CA THR A 68 20.51 -32.27 3.43
C THR A 68 20.51 -31.05 2.49
N VAL A 69 20.10 -31.28 1.24
CA VAL A 69 19.91 -30.26 0.21
C VAL A 69 18.42 -30.13 -0.14
N VAL A 70 17.93 -28.89 -0.26
CA VAL A 70 16.61 -28.58 -0.82
C VAL A 70 16.79 -28.12 -2.26
N LEU A 71 16.18 -28.85 -3.20
CA LEU A 71 16.19 -28.53 -4.63
C LEU A 71 14.77 -28.23 -5.11
N LYS A 72 14.55 -27.03 -5.66
CA LYS A 72 13.28 -26.67 -6.30
C LYS A 72 13.41 -26.71 -7.82
N LEU A 73 12.51 -27.43 -8.48
CA LEU A 73 12.44 -27.45 -9.94
C LEU A 73 11.68 -26.22 -10.43
N ASN A 74 12.39 -25.35 -11.14
CA ASN A 74 11.94 -24.02 -11.55
C ASN A 74 12.06 -23.81 -13.08
N GLY A 75 11.89 -24.88 -13.85
CA GLY A 75 12.03 -24.85 -15.31
C GLY A 75 10.78 -24.38 -16.09
N GLY A 76 9.63 -24.24 -15.42
CA GLY A 76 8.35 -23.98 -16.09
C GLY A 76 8.08 -22.50 -16.39
N LEU A 77 7.75 -22.18 -17.65
CA LEU A 77 7.31 -20.85 -18.08
C LEU A 77 5.82 -20.56 -17.83
N GLY A 78 4.99 -21.59 -17.63
CA GLY A 78 3.55 -21.38 -17.44
C GLY A 78 2.81 -20.89 -18.70
N THR A 79 3.34 -21.15 -19.89
CA THR A 79 2.78 -20.75 -21.20
C THR A 79 1.32 -21.17 -21.39
N GLY A 80 0.90 -22.29 -20.81
CA GLY A 80 -0.50 -22.75 -20.83
C GLY A 80 -1.49 -21.78 -20.16
N MET A 81 -1.00 -20.90 -19.28
CA MET A 81 -1.73 -19.83 -18.61
C MET A 81 -1.40 -18.44 -19.17
N GLY A 82 -0.69 -18.35 -20.30
CA GLY A 82 -0.35 -17.09 -20.97
C GLY A 82 0.78 -16.29 -20.32
N LEU A 83 1.72 -16.98 -19.66
CA LEU A 83 2.89 -16.36 -19.06
C LEU A 83 4.10 -16.49 -20.00
N ASP A 84 4.89 -15.41 -20.07
CA ASP A 84 6.07 -15.30 -20.94
C ASP A 84 7.40 -15.38 -20.16
N LYS A 85 7.33 -15.40 -18.83
CA LYS A 85 8.48 -15.47 -17.90
C LYS A 85 8.43 -16.74 -17.06
N ALA A 86 9.42 -16.95 -16.21
CA ALA A 86 9.39 -18.01 -15.21
C ALA A 86 8.06 -17.99 -14.42
N LYS A 87 7.31 -19.11 -14.44
CA LYS A 87 6.00 -19.23 -13.77
C LYS A 87 6.07 -18.93 -12.28
N SER A 88 7.21 -19.20 -11.68
CA SER A 88 7.46 -18.94 -10.26
C SER A 88 7.51 -17.45 -9.90
N LEU A 89 7.58 -16.56 -10.88
CA LEU A 89 7.42 -15.11 -10.71
C LEU A 89 5.96 -14.65 -10.72
N LEU A 90 5.00 -15.55 -10.93
CA LEU A 90 3.60 -15.24 -10.81
C LEU A 90 3.26 -14.86 -9.35
N LYS A 91 2.56 -13.75 -9.15
CA LYS A 91 2.05 -13.33 -7.83
C LYS A 91 0.98 -14.30 -7.32
N VAL A 92 1.13 -14.75 -6.08
CA VAL A 92 0.31 -15.80 -5.46
C VAL A 92 -0.45 -15.31 -4.23
N LYS A 93 0.14 -14.45 -3.41
CA LYS A 93 -0.55 -13.87 -2.24
C LYS A 93 -0.05 -12.46 -1.99
N GLY A 94 -0.94 -11.47 -2.05
CA GLY A 94 -0.53 -10.07 -2.07
C GLY A 94 0.47 -9.82 -3.20
N ASP A 95 1.62 -9.25 -2.86
CA ASP A 95 2.73 -9.04 -3.80
C ASP A 95 3.75 -10.18 -3.86
N ASP A 96 3.59 -11.22 -3.05
CA ASP A 96 4.52 -12.35 -3.02
C ASP A 96 4.30 -13.31 -4.18
N THR A 97 5.40 -13.64 -4.87
CA THR A 97 5.48 -14.66 -5.91
C THR A 97 5.77 -16.05 -5.32
N PHE A 98 5.78 -17.10 -6.16
CA PHE A 98 6.23 -18.43 -5.70
C PHE A 98 7.69 -18.41 -5.21
N LEU A 99 8.56 -17.65 -5.88
CA LEU A 99 9.95 -17.50 -5.46
C LEU A 99 10.09 -16.69 -4.18
N ASP A 100 9.27 -15.66 -3.97
CA ASP A 100 9.26 -14.91 -2.70
C ASP A 100 8.95 -15.85 -1.54
N LEU A 101 7.86 -16.61 -1.63
CA LEU A 101 7.47 -17.56 -0.59
C LEU A 101 8.51 -18.67 -0.41
N THR A 102 9.08 -19.19 -1.49
CA THR A 102 10.16 -20.19 -1.42
C THR A 102 11.40 -19.65 -0.70
N ALA A 103 11.83 -18.42 -1.02
CA ALA A 103 12.97 -17.77 -0.39
C ALA A 103 12.71 -17.55 1.11
N LYS A 104 11.52 -17.03 1.45
CA LYS A 104 11.09 -16.82 2.84
C LYS A 104 11.03 -18.13 3.63
N GLN A 105 10.50 -19.20 3.05
CA GLN A 105 10.48 -20.55 3.66
C GLN A 105 11.90 -21.05 3.97
N VAL A 106 12.85 -20.92 3.03
CA VAL A 106 14.25 -21.34 3.23
C VAL A 106 14.92 -20.51 4.31
N MET A 107 14.77 -19.18 4.26
CA MET A 107 15.34 -18.28 5.26
C MET A 107 14.77 -18.55 6.66
N LYS A 108 13.46 -18.77 6.75
CA LYS A 108 12.78 -19.08 8.01
C LYS A 108 13.28 -20.40 8.62
N MET A 109 13.44 -21.43 7.80
CA MET A 109 13.99 -22.71 8.23
C MET A 109 15.42 -22.60 8.75
N ARG A 110 16.26 -21.76 8.11
CA ARG A 110 17.62 -21.51 8.55
C ARG A 110 17.67 -20.75 9.88
N GLU A 111 16.78 -19.79 10.06
CA GLU A 111 16.59 -19.07 11.31
C GLU A 111 16.15 -20.02 12.44
N GLU A 112 15.07 -20.79 12.22
CA GLU A 112 14.47 -21.66 13.23
C GLU A 112 15.44 -22.73 13.75
N TYR A 113 16.18 -23.38 12.84
CA TYR A 113 17.07 -24.48 13.21
C TYR A 113 18.53 -24.04 13.44
N GLY A 114 18.89 -22.79 13.14
CA GLY A 114 20.26 -22.29 13.25
C GLY A 114 21.26 -22.99 12.32
N PHE A 115 20.78 -23.66 11.28
CA PHE A 115 21.60 -24.38 10.29
C PHE A 115 21.42 -23.80 8.90
N ASN A 116 22.53 -23.62 8.18
CA ASN A 116 22.51 -23.17 6.80
C ASN A 116 22.15 -24.33 5.84
N VAL A 117 20.86 -24.71 5.81
CA VAL A 117 20.34 -25.73 4.88
C VAL A 117 20.66 -25.31 3.45
N LYS A 118 21.25 -26.22 2.66
CA LYS A 118 21.64 -25.93 1.28
C LYS A 118 20.41 -25.80 0.40
N PHE A 119 20.30 -24.69 -0.31
CA PHE A 119 19.18 -24.41 -1.21
C PHE A 119 19.68 -24.31 -2.64
N MET A 120 18.96 -24.96 -3.56
CA MET A 120 19.27 -25.00 -4.99
C MET A 120 17.99 -24.91 -5.82
N LEU A 121 18.15 -24.38 -7.03
CA LEU A 121 17.13 -24.25 -8.07
C LEU A 121 17.59 -25.00 -9.32
N MET A 122 16.69 -25.78 -9.92
CA MET A 122 16.87 -26.27 -11.27
C MET A 122 16.08 -25.39 -12.24
N ASN A 123 16.75 -24.42 -12.85
CA ASN A 123 16.17 -23.56 -13.87
C ASN A 123 16.26 -24.22 -15.25
N SER A 124 15.44 -23.76 -16.20
CA SER A 124 15.63 -24.09 -17.61
C SER A 124 16.40 -22.96 -18.31
N PHE A 125 16.85 -23.24 -19.52
CA PHE A 125 17.42 -22.23 -20.42
C PHE A 125 16.46 -21.06 -20.72
N SER A 126 15.17 -21.18 -20.38
CA SER A 126 14.19 -20.10 -20.52
C SER A 126 13.81 -19.39 -19.21
N THR A 127 14.15 -19.95 -18.04
CA THR A 127 13.78 -19.36 -16.74
C THR A 127 14.97 -18.82 -15.94
N SER A 128 16.19 -19.17 -16.33
CA SER A 128 17.43 -18.80 -15.63
C SER A 128 17.59 -17.29 -15.44
N GLU A 129 17.56 -16.51 -16.52
CA GLU A 129 17.82 -15.07 -16.47
C GLU A 129 16.83 -14.33 -15.56
N ASP A 130 15.54 -14.55 -15.79
CA ASP A 130 14.45 -13.99 -14.99
C ASP A 130 14.57 -14.35 -13.49
N THR A 131 14.92 -15.61 -13.19
CA THR A 131 15.05 -16.10 -11.82
C THR A 131 16.25 -15.47 -11.12
N LEU A 132 17.41 -15.43 -11.77
CA LEU A 132 18.63 -14.86 -11.19
C LEU A 132 18.51 -13.35 -11.00
N ALA A 133 17.84 -12.64 -11.91
CA ALA A 133 17.54 -11.22 -11.77
C ALA A 133 16.68 -10.97 -10.53
N PHE A 134 15.61 -11.75 -10.35
CA PHE A 134 14.75 -11.67 -9.17
C PHE A 134 15.52 -11.87 -7.85
N PHE A 135 16.36 -12.90 -7.76
CA PHE A 135 17.16 -13.15 -6.56
C PHE A 135 18.21 -12.05 -6.33
N ALA A 136 18.81 -11.49 -7.39
CA ALA A 136 19.77 -10.40 -7.26
C ALA A 136 19.11 -9.12 -6.71
N GLU A 137 17.88 -8.82 -7.14
CA GLU A 137 17.13 -7.65 -6.71
C GLU A 137 16.59 -7.79 -5.28
N LYS A 138 15.89 -8.90 -4.99
CA LYS A 138 15.14 -9.05 -3.73
C LYS A 138 15.84 -9.85 -2.63
N TYR A 139 16.68 -10.83 -2.99
CA TYR A 139 17.28 -11.77 -2.05
C TYR A 139 18.79 -11.94 -2.28
N PRO A 140 19.58 -10.85 -2.22
CA PRO A 140 20.99 -10.86 -2.60
C PRO A 140 21.84 -11.85 -1.79
N ALA A 141 21.46 -12.14 -0.54
CA ALA A 141 22.12 -13.13 0.29
C ALA A 141 22.00 -14.56 -0.29
N LEU A 142 20.80 -14.96 -0.72
CA LEU A 142 20.59 -16.25 -1.40
C LEU A 142 21.27 -16.26 -2.77
N ARG A 143 21.21 -15.14 -3.49
CA ARG A 143 21.88 -14.99 -4.80
C ARG A 143 23.39 -15.19 -4.73
N ALA A 144 24.02 -14.77 -3.64
CA ALA A 144 25.46 -14.87 -3.43
C ALA A 144 25.93 -16.30 -3.14
N GLU A 145 25.02 -17.24 -2.85
CA GLU A 145 25.39 -18.61 -2.55
C GLU A 145 25.94 -19.34 -3.77
N GLU A 146 27.12 -19.91 -3.60
CA GLU A 146 27.74 -20.75 -4.62
C GLU A 146 26.83 -21.94 -4.94
N GLY A 147 26.41 -22.04 -6.19
CA GLY A 147 25.61 -23.15 -6.66
C GLY A 147 24.12 -23.09 -6.36
N LEU A 148 23.58 -21.89 -6.17
CA LEU A 148 22.13 -21.67 -6.17
C LEU A 148 21.46 -22.29 -7.41
N GLU A 149 22.09 -22.21 -8.58
CA GLU A 149 21.49 -22.69 -9.83
C GLU A 149 22.18 -23.94 -10.41
N MET A 150 21.34 -24.81 -10.95
CA MET A 150 21.65 -25.83 -11.95
C MET A 150 20.71 -25.66 -13.15
N ILE A 151 21.23 -25.87 -14.36
CA ILE A 151 20.45 -25.73 -15.59
C ILE A 151 19.97 -27.11 -16.08
N GLN A 152 18.68 -27.20 -16.38
CA GLN A 152 18.07 -28.33 -17.07
C GLN A 152 18.57 -28.40 -18.52
N ASN A 153 18.84 -29.60 -19.02
CA ASN A 153 19.24 -29.85 -20.40
C ASN A 153 18.08 -29.60 -21.38
N LYS A 154 18.45 -29.56 -22.66
CA LYS A 154 17.52 -29.58 -23.80
C LYS A 154 17.85 -30.72 -24.74
N VAL A 155 16.83 -31.27 -25.38
CA VAL A 155 16.95 -32.37 -26.35
C VAL A 155 16.30 -31.97 -27.68
N PRO A 156 16.75 -32.51 -28.82
CA PRO A 156 16.14 -32.18 -30.10
C PRO A 156 14.76 -32.82 -30.23
N LYS A 157 13.82 -32.08 -30.82
CA LYS A 157 12.56 -32.64 -31.31
C LYS A 157 12.87 -33.57 -32.49
N LEU A 158 12.17 -34.70 -32.58
CA LEU A 158 12.39 -35.67 -33.65
C LEU A 158 11.25 -35.58 -34.68
N ALA A 159 11.56 -35.52 -35.97
CA ALA A 159 10.54 -35.58 -37.02
C ALA A 159 9.75 -36.90 -36.94
N GLU A 160 8.42 -36.84 -36.96
CA GLU A 160 7.57 -38.02 -36.68
C GLU A 160 7.74 -39.14 -37.74
N ASP A 161 8.06 -38.78 -38.98
CA ASP A 161 8.19 -39.67 -40.11
C ASP A 161 9.58 -40.33 -40.24
N THR A 162 10.64 -39.60 -39.92
CA THR A 162 12.03 -40.03 -40.11
C THR A 162 12.76 -40.38 -38.81
N LEU A 163 12.27 -39.88 -37.67
CA LEU A 163 12.93 -39.92 -36.36
C LEU A 163 14.31 -39.23 -36.33
N LEU A 164 14.61 -38.40 -37.32
CA LEU A 164 15.79 -37.53 -37.34
C LEU A 164 15.50 -36.21 -36.60
N PRO A 165 16.51 -35.46 -36.16
CA PRO A 165 16.30 -34.14 -35.57
C PRO A 165 15.49 -33.24 -36.51
N ALA A 166 14.41 -32.66 -36.00
CA ALA A 166 13.59 -31.71 -36.73
C ALA A 166 14.38 -30.41 -36.99
N THR A 167 13.99 -29.72 -38.06
CA THR A 167 14.57 -28.44 -38.48
C THR A 167 13.48 -27.38 -38.55
N CYS A 168 13.77 -26.16 -38.10
CA CYS A 168 12.84 -25.03 -38.12
C CYS A 168 13.54 -23.79 -38.68
N GLU A 169 13.23 -23.42 -39.92
CA GLU A 169 13.88 -22.29 -40.60
C GLU A 169 13.53 -20.93 -39.97
N SER A 170 12.33 -20.79 -39.40
CA SER A 170 11.86 -19.54 -38.80
C SER A 170 12.55 -19.22 -37.47
N ASP A 171 12.83 -20.25 -36.66
CA ASP A 171 13.52 -20.11 -35.38
C ASP A 171 14.14 -21.46 -34.95
N SER A 172 15.47 -21.55 -35.00
CA SER A 172 16.20 -22.76 -34.59
C SER A 172 15.98 -23.15 -33.13
N SER A 173 15.54 -22.25 -32.25
CA SER A 173 15.21 -22.58 -30.86
C SER A 173 14.02 -23.54 -30.76
N ASN A 174 13.10 -23.49 -31.73
CA ASN A 174 11.96 -24.38 -31.83
C ASN A 174 12.36 -25.82 -32.19
N GLU A 175 13.61 -26.09 -32.54
CA GLU A 175 14.10 -27.45 -32.77
C GLU A 175 14.37 -28.20 -31.47
N TRP A 176 14.38 -27.49 -30.33
CA TRP A 176 14.71 -28.02 -29.01
C TRP A 176 13.49 -28.06 -28.09
N CYS A 177 13.50 -28.99 -27.15
CA CYS A 177 12.52 -29.03 -26.06
C CYS A 177 13.19 -29.51 -24.76
N PRO A 178 12.62 -29.16 -23.59
CA PRO A 178 13.02 -29.78 -22.33
C PRO A 178 12.64 -31.29 -22.36
N PRO A 179 13.52 -32.20 -21.87
CA PRO A 179 13.25 -33.64 -21.82
C PRO A 179 12.33 -34.07 -20.64
N GLY A 180 11.51 -33.16 -20.14
CA GLY A 180 10.70 -33.36 -18.95
C GLY A 180 11.49 -33.23 -17.64
N HIS A 181 10.78 -33.26 -16.51
CA HIS A 181 11.39 -33.05 -15.19
C HIS A 181 12.28 -34.21 -14.72
N GLY A 182 12.22 -35.38 -15.38
CA GLY A 182 13.16 -36.48 -15.16
C GLY A 182 14.61 -36.17 -15.52
N ASP A 183 14.84 -35.08 -16.27
CA ASP A 183 16.19 -34.56 -16.56
C ASP A 183 17.00 -34.20 -15.31
N LEU A 184 16.33 -34.01 -14.17
CA LEU A 184 16.94 -33.81 -12.84
C LEU A 184 18.23 -34.62 -12.66
N TYR A 185 18.16 -35.93 -12.92
CA TYR A 185 19.29 -36.83 -12.68
C TYR A 185 20.44 -36.62 -13.67
N ALA A 186 20.11 -36.42 -14.95
CA ALA A 186 21.12 -36.17 -15.99
C ALA A 186 21.79 -34.79 -15.80
N ALA A 187 21.03 -33.77 -15.40
CA ALA A 187 21.52 -32.44 -15.06
C ALA A 187 22.42 -32.45 -13.80
N LEU A 188 22.04 -33.19 -12.75
CA LEU A 188 22.86 -33.33 -11.53
C LEU A 188 24.24 -33.92 -11.83
N VAL A 189 24.31 -34.93 -12.70
CA VAL A 189 25.58 -35.55 -13.12
C VAL A 189 26.33 -34.64 -14.08
N GLY A 190 25.66 -34.16 -15.13
CA GLY A 190 26.29 -33.39 -16.20
C GLY A 190 26.89 -32.06 -15.75
N SER A 191 26.30 -31.47 -14.70
CA SER A 191 26.82 -30.25 -14.06
C SER A 191 27.93 -30.50 -13.02
N GLY A 192 28.24 -31.76 -12.70
CA GLY A 192 29.18 -32.14 -11.64
C GLY A 192 28.64 -31.90 -10.21
N ARG A 193 27.37 -31.50 -10.06
CA ARG A 193 26.76 -31.16 -8.77
C ARG A 193 26.63 -32.37 -7.86
N LEU A 194 26.31 -33.55 -8.39
CA LEU A 194 26.20 -34.76 -7.57
C LEU A 194 27.51 -35.08 -6.83
N ASP A 195 28.63 -35.09 -7.54
CA ASP A 195 29.94 -35.36 -6.95
C ASP A 195 30.38 -34.25 -5.99
N ALA A 196 30.12 -32.98 -6.35
CA ALA A 196 30.42 -31.85 -5.47
C ALA A 196 29.63 -31.89 -4.15
N LEU A 197 28.34 -32.25 -4.21
CA LEU A 197 27.50 -32.39 -3.02
C LEU A 197 27.98 -33.54 -2.13
N LEU A 198 28.27 -34.69 -2.72
CA LEU A 198 28.81 -35.85 -1.98
C LEU A 198 30.17 -35.52 -1.34
N ALA A 199 31.06 -34.84 -2.07
CA ALA A 199 32.36 -34.41 -1.55
C ALA A 199 32.24 -33.39 -0.40
N ALA A 200 31.19 -32.56 -0.41
CA ALA A 200 30.87 -31.63 0.66
C ALA A 200 30.13 -32.27 1.85
N GLY A 201 29.86 -33.58 1.82
CA GLY A 201 29.22 -34.33 2.91
C GLY A 201 27.69 -34.33 2.87
N TYR A 202 27.07 -33.87 1.79
CA TYR A 202 25.63 -34.01 1.62
C TYR A 202 25.25 -35.44 1.24
N LYS A 203 24.21 -35.95 1.88
CA LYS A 203 23.75 -37.32 1.77
C LYS A 203 22.29 -37.42 1.33
N TYR A 204 21.47 -36.46 1.73
CA TYR A 204 20.02 -36.43 1.47
C TYR A 204 19.66 -35.25 0.57
N MET A 205 18.70 -35.44 -0.33
CA MET A 205 18.14 -34.36 -1.13
C MET A 205 16.61 -34.42 -1.12
N PHE A 206 15.99 -33.30 -0.76
CA PHE A 206 14.56 -33.09 -0.92
C PHE A 206 14.31 -32.31 -2.20
N VAL A 207 13.45 -32.84 -3.08
CA VAL A 207 13.14 -32.25 -4.39
C VAL A 207 11.64 -31.96 -4.48
N SER A 208 11.27 -30.76 -4.93
CA SER A 208 9.87 -30.45 -5.26
C SER A 208 9.77 -29.44 -6.40
N ASN A 209 8.58 -29.28 -7.00
CA ASN A 209 8.34 -28.21 -7.97
C ASN A 209 8.22 -26.84 -7.27
N SER A 210 8.63 -25.78 -7.96
CA SER A 210 8.54 -24.39 -7.47
C SER A 210 7.11 -23.87 -7.35
N ASP A 211 6.17 -24.44 -8.12
CA ASP A 211 4.76 -24.05 -8.09
C ASP A 211 3.95 -24.80 -7.02
N ASN A 212 4.56 -25.73 -6.26
CA ASN A 212 3.97 -26.38 -5.09
C ASN A 212 4.55 -25.78 -3.80
N LEU A 213 3.87 -24.76 -3.28
CA LEU A 213 4.31 -24.04 -2.07
C LEU A 213 4.12 -24.81 -0.77
N GLY A 214 3.30 -25.86 -0.78
CA GLY A 214 3.10 -26.75 0.37
C GLY A 214 4.30 -27.69 0.61
N ALA A 215 5.14 -27.90 -0.40
CA ALA A 215 6.26 -28.81 -0.33
C ALA A 215 7.49 -28.17 0.32
N THR A 216 7.55 -28.13 1.65
CA THR A 216 8.73 -27.70 2.41
C THR A 216 9.49 -28.89 2.99
N LEU A 217 10.79 -28.73 3.29
CA LEU A 217 11.54 -29.76 4.00
C LEU A 217 10.91 -29.95 5.38
N ASP A 218 10.46 -31.18 5.66
CA ASP A 218 9.89 -31.57 6.94
C ASP A 218 10.88 -32.46 7.70
N LEU A 219 11.22 -32.05 8.92
CA LEU A 219 12.25 -32.72 9.71
C LEU A 219 11.84 -34.12 10.19
N LYS A 220 10.54 -34.37 10.44
CA LYS A 220 10.06 -35.71 10.80
C LYS A 220 10.17 -36.66 9.61
N ILE A 221 9.78 -36.19 8.42
CA ILE A 221 9.89 -36.98 7.19
C ILE A 221 11.36 -37.25 6.85
N LEU A 222 12.24 -36.25 6.97
CA LEU A 222 13.69 -36.42 6.79
C LEU A 222 14.25 -37.46 7.77
N THR A 223 13.88 -37.39 9.04
CA THR A 223 14.35 -38.34 10.06
C THR A 223 13.86 -39.76 9.78
N HIS A 224 12.60 -39.91 9.38
CA HIS A 224 12.05 -41.19 8.97
C HIS A 224 12.78 -41.76 7.74
N PHE A 225 13.01 -40.94 6.72
CA PHE A 225 13.75 -41.34 5.53
C PHE A 225 15.17 -41.79 5.87
N ALA A 226 15.88 -41.04 6.70
CA ALA A 226 17.22 -41.39 7.16
C ALA A 226 17.25 -42.70 7.97
N THR A 227 16.23 -42.92 8.82
CA THR A 227 16.14 -44.11 9.70
C THR A 227 15.81 -45.39 8.94
N THR A 228 14.99 -45.31 7.90
CA THR A 228 14.62 -46.47 7.08
C THR A 228 15.74 -46.93 6.14
N ASP A 229 16.77 -46.09 5.94
CA ASP A 229 17.86 -46.30 4.97
C ASP A 229 17.36 -46.53 3.53
N ALA A 230 16.15 -46.06 3.22
CA ALA A 230 15.60 -46.15 1.88
C ALA A 230 16.45 -45.31 0.90
N PRO A 231 16.77 -45.82 -0.30
CA PRO A 231 17.55 -45.07 -1.28
C PRO A 231 16.75 -43.94 -1.94
N PHE A 232 15.42 -44.08 -1.99
CA PHE A 232 14.49 -43.17 -2.61
C PHE A 232 13.14 -43.28 -1.91
N MET A 233 12.51 -42.14 -1.62
CA MET A 233 11.16 -42.09 -1.05
C MET A 233 10.32 -41.01 -1.72
N MET A 234 9.09 -41.37 -2.12
CA MET A 234 8.13 -40.46 -2.73
C MET A 234 7.05 -40.05 -1.73
N GLU A 235 6.74 -38.76 -1.64
CA GLU A 235 5.53 -38.33 -0.93
C GLU A 235 4.29 -38.49 -1.84
N CYS A 236 3.25 -39.10 -1.31
CA CYS A 236 1.97 -39.32 -1.98
C CYS A 236 0.82 -38.69 -1.19
N CYS A 237 -0.25 -38.31 -1.87
CA CYS A 237 -1.53 -37.98 -1.22
C CYS A 237 -2.57 -39.04 -1.54
N GLU A 238 -3.55 -39.22 -0.65
CA GLU A 238 -4.77 -39.95 -1.01
C GLU A 238 -5.49 -39.22 -2.16
N ARG A 239 -5.94 -39.98 -3.16
CA ARG A 239 -6.61 -39.44 -4.35
C ARG A 239 -7.99 -38.90 -4.02
N THR A 240 -8.31 -37.77 -4.63
CA THR A 240 -9.67 -37.21 -4.66
C THR A 240 -10.20 -37.19 -6.09
N GLU A 241 -11.45 -36.74 -6.27
CA GLU A 241 -12.03 -36.56 -7.59
C GLU A 241 -11.22 -35.64 -8.51
N ASN A 242 -10.49 -34.68 -7.95
CA ASN A 242 -9.65 -33.76 -8.72
C ASN A 242 -8.39 -34.46 -9.28
N ASP A 243 -8.04 -35.64 -8.77
CA ASP A 243 -6.81 -36.38 -9.07
C ASP A 243 -7.06 -37.60 -9.98
N LYS A 244 -8.29 -37.76 -10.52
CA LYS A 244 -8.67 -38.90 -11.39
C LYS A 244 -7.73 -39.04 -12.61
N LYS A 245 -7.21 -37.93 -13.15
CA LYS A 245 -6.27 -37.93 -14.29
C LYS A 245 -4.80 -37.84 -13.88
N GLY A 246 -4.53 -37.87 -12.59
CA GLY A 246 -3.21 -37.78 -11.98
C GLY A 246 -2.45 -39.10 -12.00
N GLY A 247 -1.13 -39.05 -12.14
CA GLY A 247 -0.27 -40.22 -12.00
C GLY A 247 -0.40 -40.85 -10.60
N HIS A 248 -0.44 -42.18 -10.57
CA HIS A 248 -0.63 -42.95 -9.35
C HIS A 248 0.48 -43.98 -9.13
N LEU A 249 0.63 -44.39 -7.87
CA LEU A 249 1.57 -45.41 -7.47
C LEU A 249 0.98 -46.82 -7.63
N ALA A 250 1.76 -47.75 -8.15
CA ALA A 250 1.41 -49.16 -8.30
C ALA A 250 2.61 -50.07 -8.03
N VAL A 251 2.38 -51.38 -7.96
CA VAL A 251 3.43 -52.42 -7.85
C VAL A 251 3.50 -53.21 -9.15
N ARG A 252 4.67 -53.27 -9.77
CA ARG A 252 4.90 -54.08 -10.96
C ARG A 252 4.99 -55.56 -10.59
N LYS A 253 4.23 -56.42 -11.27
CA LYS A 253 4.15 -57.85 -10.93
C LYS A 253 5.42 -58.64 -11.22
N SER A 254 6.23 -58.20 -12.19
CA SER A 254 7.42 -58.96 -12.64
C SER A 254 8.57 -58.95 -11.63
N ASP A 255 8.70 -57.89 -10.83
CA ASP A 255 9.82 -57.67 -9.90
C ASP A 255 9.38 -57.16 -8.52
N SER A 256 8.07 -57.00 -8.29
CA SER A 256 7.47 -56.47 -7.05
C SER A 256 7.96 -55.06 -6.67
N GLN A 257 8.45 -54.27 -7.63
CA GLN A 257 8.89 -52.90 -7.38
C GLN A 257 7.74 -51.90 -7.46
N LEU A 258 7.85 -50.82 -6.68
CA LEU A 258 6.98 -49.65 -6.82
C LEU A 258 7.27 -48.97 -8.16
N ILE A 259 6.20 -48.56 -8.84
CA ILE A 259 6.27 -47.83 -10.10
C ILE A 259 5.30 -46.64 -10.08
N LEU A 260 5.61 -45.64 -10.90
CA LEU A 260 4.72 -44.51 -11.16
C LEU A 260 4.07 -44.71 -12.53
N ARG A 261 2.73 -44.79 -12.56
CA ARG A 261 1.96 -44.85 -13.81
C ARG A 261 1.31 -43.49 -14.07
N GLU A 262 1.77 -42.80 -15.09
CA GLU A 262 1.18 -41.54 -15.57
C GLU A 262 0.01 -41.80 -16.52
N SER A 263 -0.88 -40.83 -16.69
CA SER A 263 -2.00 -40.94 -17.64
C SER A 263 -1.53 -41.14 -19.08
N ALA A 264 -0.40 -40.53 -19.46
CA ALA A 264 0.24 -40.73 -20.77
C ALA A 264 0.80 -42.16 -20.98
N MET A 265 0.89 -42.96 -19.92
CA MET A 265 1.31 -44.38 -19.95
C MET A 265 0.12 -45.33 -19.82
N CYS A 266 -1.11 -44.81 -19.82
CA CYS A 266 -2.35 -45.57 -19.75
C CYS A 266 -2.92 -45.77 -21.16
N ALA A 267 -3.25 -47.00 -21.52
CA ALA A 267 -4.02 -47.27 -22.73
C ALA A 267 -5.48 -46.86 -22.51
N ASP A 268 -6.18 -46.47 -23.59
CA ASP A 268 -7.59 -46.04 -23.53
C ASP A 268 -8.50 -47.10 -22.88
N GLU A 269 -8.17 -48.39 -23.06
CA GLU A 269 -8.89 -49.54 -22.50
C GLU A 269 -8.78 -49.63 -20.96
N ASP A 270 -7.72 -49.06 -20.37
CA ASP A 270 -7.45 -49.09 -18.93
C ASP A 270 -7.90 -47.79 -18.22
N GLU A 271 -8.41 -46.80 -18.95
CA GLU A 271 -8.71 -45.45 -18.43
C GLU A 271 -9.69 -45.48 -17.24
N GLU A 272 -10.70 -46.36 -17.27
CA GLU A 272 -11.65 -46.51 -16.16
C GLU A 272 -10.95 -47.00 -14.88
N ALA A 273 -10.06 -47.99 -15.00
CA ALA A 273 -9.28 -48.48 -13.88
C ALA A 273 -8.25 -47.44 -13.39
N PHE A 274 -7.65 -46.68 -14.30
CA PHE A 274 -6.74 -45.59 -13.96
C PHE A 274 -7.45 -44.49 -13.16
N GLN A 275 -8.68 -44.11 -13.56
CA GLN A 275 -9.47 -43.09 -12.90
C GLN A 275 -10.16 -43.56 -11.61
N ASP A 276 -10.16 -44.86 -11.31
CA ASP A 276 -10.69 -45.41 -10.06
C ASP A 276 -9.77 -45.07 -8.87
N ILE A 277 -10.14 -44.00 -8.16
CA ILE A 277 -9.43 -43.50 -6.97
C ILE A 277 -9.51 -44.44 -5.77
N THR A 278 -10.44 -45.42 -5.78
CA THR A 278 -10.57 -46.41 -4.69
C THR A 278 -9.65 -47.60 -4.89
N LYS A 279 -9.31 -47.91 -6.16
CA LYS A 279 -8.38 -48.98 -6.53
C LYS A 279 -6.93 -48.51 -6.43
N HIS A 280 -6.56 -47.50 -7.22
CA HIS A 280 -5.23 -46.92 -7.21
C HIS A 280 -5.26 -45.67 -6.36
N ARG A 281 -5.05 -45.83 -5.04
CA ARG A 281 -5.37 -44.82 -4.01
C ARG A 281 -4.41 -43.65 -3.92
N PHE A 282 -3.14 -43.86 -4.23
CA PHE A 282 -2.08 -42.90 -3.92
C PHE A 282 -1.65 -42.11 -5.15
N PHE A 283 -1.80 -40.79 -5.07
CA PHE A 283 -1.40 -39.82 -6.09
C PHE A 283 0.02 -39.31 -5.83
N ASN A 284 0.82 -39.21 -6.89
CA ASN A 284 2.19 -38.68 -6.83
C ASN A 284 2.21 -37.15 -6.67
N THR A 285 2.73 -36.66 -5.54
CA THR A 285 2.87 -35.22 -5.29
C THR A 285 4.03 -34.56 -6.04
N ASN A 286 4.93 -35.35 -6.62
CA ASN A 286 6.22 -34.92 -7.14
C ASN A 286 7.13 -34.27 -6.07
N ASN A 287 6.93 -34.60 -4.79
CA ASN A 287 7.89 -34.33 -3.72
C ASN A 287 8.71 -35.60 -3.46
N LEU A 288 10.03 -35.52 -3.61
CA LEU A 288 10.92 -36.68 -3.55
C LEU A 288 12.01 -36.50 -2.51
N TRP A 289 12.39 -37.60 -1.88
CA TRP A 289 13.55 -37.73 -1.01
C TRP A 289 14.54 -38.72 -1.62
N ILE A 290 15.79 -38.29 -1.79
CA ILE A 290 16.79 -39.05 -2.54
C ILE A 290 18.06 -39.19 -1.68
N ARG A 291 18.60 -40.40 -1.60
CA ARG A 291 19.95 -40.65 -1.09
C ARG A 291 20.97 -40.45 -2.19
N LEU A 292 21.83 -39.44 -2.06
CA LEU A 292 22.76 -39.03 -3.11
C LEU A 292 23.83 -40.10 -3.40
N ASP A 293 24.29 -40.80 -2.38
CA ASP A 293 25.25 -41.91 -2.51
C ASP A 293 24.63 -43.09 -3.28
N LYS A 294 23.36 -43.41 -2.99
CA LYS A 294 22.61 -44.46 -3.71
C LYS A 294 22.24 -44.04 -5.12
N LEU A 295 21.95 -42.77 -5.34
CA LEU A 295 21.78 -42.22 -6.68
C LEU A 295 23.06 -42.39 -7.51
N LYS A 296 24.24 -42.08 -6.92
CA LYS A 296 25.53 -42.26 -7.58
C LYS A 296 25.79 -43.73 -7.97
N GLU A 297 25.53 -44.67 -7.04
CA GLU A 297 25.66 -46.12 -7.32
C GLU A 297 24.82 -46.55 -8.53
N ILE A 298 23.57 -46.08 -8.64
CA ILE A 298 22.69 -46.41 -9.78
C ILE A 298 23.19 -45.78 -11.07
N ILE A 299 23.57 -44.50 -11.03
CA ILE A 299 24.06 -43.78 -12.21
C ILE A 299 25.31 -44.46 -12.77
N ASP A 300 26.25 -44.86 -11.90
CA ASP A 300 27.46 -45.57 -12.30
C ASP A 300 27.14 -46.94 -12.89
N LYS A 301 26.19 -47.68 -12.30
CA LYS A 301 25.73 -48.98 -12.78
C LYS A 301 25.18 -48.91 -14.21
N PHE A 302 24.52 -47.82 -14.59
CA PHE A 302 23.92 -47.63 -15.90
C PHE A 302 24.74 -46.73 -16.84
N GLY A 303 26.04 -46.52 -16.55
CA GLY A 303 26.94 -45.84 -17.48
C GLY A 303 26.73 -44.32 -17.56
N GLY A 304 26.35 -43.68 -16.45
CA GLY A 304 26.28 -42.22 -16.32
C GLY A 304 24.89 -41.62 -16.43
N PHE A 305 23.83 -42.43 -16.40
CA PHE A 305 22.43 -41.96 -16.39
C PHE A 305 21.53 -42.93 -15.60
N ILE A 306 20.26 -42.58 -15.41
CA ILE A 306 19.23 -43.45 -14.81
C ILE A 306 18.19 -43.83 -15.87
N PRO A 307 17.85 -45.12 -16.05
CA PRO A 307 16.99 -45.58 -17.15
C PRO A 307 15.51 -45.34 -16.85
N LEU A 308 15.04 -44.11 -17.01
CA LEU A 308 13.64 -43.74 -16.78
C LEU A 308 12.72 -44.21 -17.93
N PRO A 309 11.46 -44.55 -17.62
CA PRO A 309 10.42 -44.78 -18.63
C PRO A 309 10.24 -43.60 -19.58
N MET A 310 10.19 -43.90 -20.88
CA MET A 310 9.96 -42.91 -21.94
C MET A 310 8.48 -42.47 -21.95
N ILE A 311 8.27 -41.16 -21.99
CA ILE A 311 6.99 -40.52 -22.32
C ILE A 311 7.08 -39.96 -23.73
N LYS A 312 6.12 -40.30 -24.58
CA LYS A 312 6.09 -39.89 -26.00
C LYS A 312 4.97 -38.90 -26.25
N ASN A 313 5.33 -37.65 -26.56
CA ASN A 313 4.40 -36.58 -26.88
C ASN A 313 4.44 -36.22 -28.36
N LYS A 314 3.28 -36.15 -29.02
CA LYS A 314 3.15 -35.66 -30.40
C LYS A 314 2.86 -34.16 -30.41
N LYS A 315 3.66 -33.38 -31.13
CA LYS A 315 3.50 -31.92 -31.27
C LYS A 315 3.89 -31.45 -32.67
N THR A 316 3.93 -30.15 -32.87
CA THR A 316 4.51 -29.47 -34.03
C THR A 316 5.87 -28.86 -33.69
N VAL A 317 6.74 -28.70 -34.69
CA VAL A 317 8.07 -28.10 -34.49
C VAL A 317 7.93 -26.65 -34.01
N ASP A 318 7.06 -25.86 -34.62
CA ASP A 318 6.66 -24.56 -34.11
C ASP A 318 5.37 -24.72 -33.28
N PRO A 319 5.40 -24.48 -31.95
CA PRO A 319 4.23 -24.59 -31.10
C PRO A 319 3.15 -23.53 -31.35
N LYS A 320 3.45 -22.48 -32.14
CA LYS A 320 2.51 -21.42 -32.52
C LYS A 320 1.88 -21.66 -33.91
N ASP A 321 2.36 -22.66 -34.65
CA ASP A 321 1.86 -23.00 -35.98
C ASP A 321 1.52 -24.50 -36.07
N ASP A 322 0.22 -24.80 -36.03
CA ASP A 322 -0.33 -26.16 -36.13
C ASP A 322 -0.06 -26.82 -37.48
N SER A 323 0.27 -26.04 -38.52
CA SER A 323 0.61 -26.52 -39.86
C SER A 323 2.08 -26.90 -40.03
N SER A 324 2.94 -26.53 -39.07
CA SER A 324 4.37 -26.85 -39.11
C SER A 324 4.64 -28.35 -38.90
N GLN A 325 5.88 -28.78 -39.21
CA GLN A 325 6.30 -30.20 -39.22
C GLN A 325 5.86 -30.93 -37.94
N LYS A 326 5.27 -32.12 -38.10
CA LYS A 326 4.92 -32.98 -36.96
C LYS A 326 6.17 -33.61 -36.36
N VAL A 327 6.27 -33.52 -35.04
CA VAL A 327 7.44 -33.95 -34.28
C VAL A 327 7.03 -34.76 -33.05
N LEU A 328 7.95 -35.61 -32.62
CA LEU A 328 7.93 -36.31 -31.35
C LEU A 328 8.84 -35.58 -30.36
N GLN A 329 8.31 -35.33 -29.16
CA GLN A 329 9.07 -34.93 -27.99
C GLN A 329 9.14 -36.14 -27.06
N LEU A 330 10.36 -36.56 -26.73
CA LEU A 330 10.60 -37.63 -25.77
C LEU A 330 10.92 -36.99 -24.42
N GLU A 331 10.12 -37.34 -23.42
CA GLU A 331 10.23 -36.80 -22.07
C GLU A 331 10.36 -37.94 -21.05
N THR A 332 10.76 -37.60 -19.84
CA THR A 332 10.79 -38.51 -18.69
C THR A 332 10.27 -37.80 -17.44
N ALA A 333 9.72 -38.57 -16.50
CA ALA A 333 9.21 -38.06 -15.23
C ALA A 333 10.16 -38.40 -14.08
N MET A 334 10.52 -37.42 -13.24
CA MET A 334 11.45 -37.62 -12.11
C MET A 334 10.95 -38.65 -11.10
N GLY A 335 9.64 -38.70 -10.85
CA GLY A 335 9.03 -39.63 -9.91
C GLY A 335 9.10 -41.08 -10.40
N ALA A 336 9.22 -41.29 -11.72
CA ALA A 336 9.38 -42.63 -12.28
C ALA A 336 10.70 -43.29 -11.85
N ALA A 337 11.67 -42.52 -11.34
CA ALA A 337 12.90 -43.08 -10.79
C ALA A 337 12.67 -44.07 -9.63
N ILE A 338 11.51 -44.01 -8.96
CA ILE A 338 11.18 -44.93 -7.86
C ILE A 338 11.37 -46.40 -8.26
N GLU A 339 11.13 -46.75 -9.53
CA GLU A 339 11.27 -48.12 -10.03
C GLU A 339 12.71 -48.54 -10.32
N CYS A 340 13.64 -47.59 -10.33
CA CYS A 340 15.06 -47.85 -10.56
C CYS A 340 15.78 -48.24 -9.26
N PHE A 341 15.21 -47.89 -8.10
CA PHE A 341 15.82 -48.09 -6.79
C PHE A 341 15.22 -49.31 -6.08
N ALA A 342 15.99 -50.39 -6.00
CA ALA A 342 15.64 -51.52 -5.15
C ALA A 342 15.55 -51.07 -3.68
N GLY A 343 14.39 -51.29 -3.05
CA GLY A 343 14.11 -50.82 -1.68
C GLY A 343 13.55 -49.40 -1.58
N ALA A 344 13.16 -48.78 -2.70
CA ALA A 344 12.44 -47.52 -2.66
C ALA A 344 11.13 -47.64 -1.87
N SER A 345 10.72 -46.53 -1.25
CA SER A 345 9.52 -46.45 -0.43
C SER A 345 8.63 -45.28 -0.86
N ALA A 346 7.42 -45.21 -0.28
CA ALA A 346 6.53 -44.08 -0.42
C ALA A 346 5.84 -43.80 0.92
N ILE A 347 5.46 -42.53 1.12
CA ILE A 347 4.83 -42.05 2.36
C ILE A 347 3.61 -41.20 2.02
N VAL A 348 2.53 -41.36 2.77
CA VAL A 348 1.33 -40.52 2.63
C VAL A 348 1.51 -39.24 3.44
N VAL A 349 1.33 -38.10 2.78
CA VAL A 349 1.40 -36.76 3.39
C VAL A 349 0.05 -36.06 3.35
N PRO A 350 -0.22 -35.15 4.30
CA PRO A 350 -1.43 -34.33 4.25
C PRO A 350 -1.46 -33.46 2.99
N ARG A 351 -2.66 -33.18 2.51
CA ARG A 351 -2.89 -32.44 1.26
C ARG A 351 -2.35 -31.01 1.29
N THR A 352 -2.15 -30.46 2.48
CA THR A 352 -1.45 -29.18 2.70
C THR A 352 -0.02 -29.16 2.16
N ARG A 353 0.62 -30.34 1.97
CA ARG A 353 1.93 -30.47 1.32
C ARG A 353 1.87 -30.54 -0.21
N PHE A 354 0.66 -30.46 -0.78
CA PHE A 354 0.40 -30.51 -2.20
C PHE A 354 -0.61 -29.44 -2.63
N ALA A 355 -0.11 -28.22 -2.82
CA ALA A 355 -0.86 -27.06 -3.29
C ALA A 355 -0.26 -26.48 -4.58
N PRO A 356 -0.17 -27.25 -5.69
CA PRO A 356 0.32 -26.73 -6.94
C PRO A 356 -0.72 -25.87 -7.65
N VAL A 357 -0.27 -24.82 -8.36
CA VAL A 357 -1.14 -24.04 -9.25
C VAL A 357 -0.97 -24.54 -10.68
N LYS A 358 -1.95 -25.24 -11.26
CA LYS A 358 -1.90 -25.72 -12.65
C LYS A 358 -2.81 -24.91 -13.59
N LYS A 359 -3.89 -24.36 -13.05
CA LYS A 359 -4.90 -23.57 -13.78
C LYS A 359 -5.30 -22.32 -13.00
N CYS A 360 -6.00 -21.41 -13.65
CA CYS A 360 -6.57 -20.21 -13.01
C CYS A 360 -7.54 -20.53 -11.87
N ASN A 361 -8.18 -21.71 -11.86
CA ASN A 361 -9.00 -22.18 -10.74
C ASN A 361 -8.15 -22.29 -9.45
N ASP A 362 -6.99 -22.93 -9.56
CA ASP A 362 -6.07 -23.15 -8.43
C ASP A 362 -5.48 -21.81 -7.97
N LEU A 363 -5.16 -20.91 -8.92
CA LEU A 363 -4.63 -19.58 -8.62
C LEU A 363 -5.64 -18.71 -7.88
N MET A 364 -6.90 -18.69 -8.35
CA MET A 364 -7.98 -17.94 -7.69
C MET A 364 -8.21 -18.47 -6.27
N LEU A 365 -8.23 -19.80 -6.10
CA LEU A 365 -8.38 -20.44 -4.80
C LEU A 365 -7.24 -20.02 -3.85
N LEU A 366 -6.00 -20.11 -4.29
CA LEU A 366 -4.82 -19.81 -3.48
C LEU A 366 -4.71 -18.32 -3.12
N ARG A 367 -5.15 -17.42 -4.01
CA ARG A 367 -5.17 -15.97 -3.75
C ARG A 367 -6.32 -15.56 -2.82
N SER A 368 -7.44 -16.28 -2.83
CA SER A 368 -8.60 -16.00 -1.97
C SER A 368 -8.31 -16.15 -0.48
N ASP A 369 -9.24 -15.73 0.37
CA ASP A 369 -9.17 -15.89 1.82
C ASP A 369 -9.40 -17.34 2.31
N ALA A 370 -9.73 -18.27 1.40
CA ALA A 370 -9.75 -19.70 1.70
C ALA A 370 -8.35 -20.25 2.01
N TYR A 371 -7.29 -19.61 1.51
CA TYR A 371 -5.91 -19.92 1.88
C TYR A 371 -5.27 -18.74 2.62
N ILE A 372 -4.59 -19.05 3.71
CA ILE A 372 -3.78 -18.09 4.47
C ILE A 372 -2.32 -18.54 4.43
N ILE A 373 -1.40 -17.60 4.61
CA ILE A 373 0.03 -17.89 4.75
C ILE A 373 0.31 -17.98 6.25
N ASN A 374 0.82 -19.11 6.72
CA ASN A 374 1.17 -19.29 8.13
C ASN A 374 2.52 -18.59 8.47
N SER A 375 2.97 -18.70 9.72
CA SER A 375 4.24 -18.13 10.20
C SER A 375 5.49 -18.66 9.47
N ASP A 376 5.37 -19.81 8.81
CA ASP A 376 6.46 -20.48 8.11
C ASP A 376 6.42 -20.20 6.60
N TYR A 377 5.58 -19.24 6.19
CA TYR A 377 5.35 -18.86 4.80
C TYR A 377 4.76 -19.99 3.94
N ILE A 378 4.06 -20.94 4.55
CA ILE A 378 3.38 -22.04 3.89
C ILE A 378 1.90 -21.66 3.68
N PRO A 379 1.36 -21.78 2.45
CA PRO A 379 -0.07 -21.63 2.24
C PRO A 379 -0.81 -22.82 2.85
N VAL A 380 -1.68 -22.52 3.80
CA VAL A 380 -2.53 -23.50 4.49
C VAL A 380 -3.99 -23.13 4.30
N LEU A 381 -4.85 -24.14 4.31
CA LEU A 381 -6.29 -23.92 4.28
C LEU A 381 -6.70 -23.14 5.52
N ASN A 382 -7.49 -22.09 5.33
CA ASN A 382 -8.02 -21.28 6.41
C ASN A 382 -8.89 -22.18 7.33
N PRO A 383 -8.65 -22.21 8.65
CA PRO A 383 -9.46 -23.01 9.58
C PRO A 383 -10.97 -22.72 9.49
N LEU A 384 -11.34 -21.52 9.06
CA LEU A 384 -12.72 -21.11 8.83
C LEU A 384 -13.41 -21.86 7.67
N CYS A 385 -12.67 -22.57 6.81
CA CYS A 385 -13.21 -23.43 5.76
C CYS A 385 -13.69 -24.81 6.27
N GLY A 386 -13.64 -25.08 7.58
CA GLY A 386 -14.14 -26.34 8.13
C GLY A 386 -13.37 -27.58 7.67
N GLY A 387 -12.10 -27.41 7.27
CA GLY A 387 -11.20 -28.51 6.89
C GLY A 387 -11.27 -28.98 5.44
N SER A 388 -12.13 -28.38 4.59
CA SER A 388 -12.21 -28.70 3.16
C SER A 388 -12.05 -27.45 2.29
N ALA A 389 -11.28 -27.54 1.22
CA ALA A 389 -11.08 -26.42 0.30
C ALA A 389 -12.27 -26.28 -0.68
N PRO A 390 -12.69 -25.04 -1.03
CA PRO A 390 -13.72 -24.82 -2.03
C PRO A 390 -13.37 -25.44 -3.39
N VAL A 391 -14.37 -25.98 -4.09
CA VAL A 391 -14.20 -26.45 -5.47
C VAL A 391 -14.51 -25.31 -6.44
N ILE A 392 -13.49 -24.83 -7.16
CA ILE A 392 -13.64 -23.76 -8.16
C ILE A 392 -13.67 -24.31 -9.58
N SER A 393 -14.67 -23.91 -10.36
CA SER A 393 -14.83 -24.23 -11.77
C SER A 393 -15.07 -22.97 -12.59
N LEU A 394 -14.00 -22.39 -13.13
CA LEU A 394 -14.09 -21.27 -14.07
C LEU A 394 -14.27 -21.77 -15.50
N ASP A 395 -14.95 -20.98 -16.32
CA ASP A 395 -15.09 -21.22 -17.76
C ASP A 395 -13.72 -21.33 -18.43
N SER A 396 -13.33 -22.56 -18.76
CA SER A 396 -12.03 -22.85 -19.38
C SER A 396 -11.80 -22.13 -20.72
N LYS A 397 -12.84 -21.65 -21.41
CA LYS A 397 -12.68 -20.87 -22.64
C LYS A 397 -12.41 -19.39 -22.37
N LYS A 398 -12.88 -18.86 -21.24
CA LYS A 398 -12.77 -17.44 -20.88
C LYS A 398 -11.60 -17.17 -19.90
N TYR A 399 -11.32 -18.10 -18.98
CA TYR A 399 -10.35 -17.93 -17.89
C TYR A 399 -9.16 -18.89 -17.98
N LYS A 400 -8.78 -19.32 -19.18
CA LYS A 400 -7.56 -20.12 -19.38
C LYS A 400 -6.28 -19.34 -19.05
N LEU A 401 -6.27 -18.05 -19.39
CA LEU A 401 -5.11 -17.18 -19.27
C LEU A 401 -5.18 -16.36 -17.97
N VAL A 402 -4.03 -16.10 -17.34
CA VAL A 402 -3.93 -15.29 -16.11
C VAL A 402 -4.49 -13.89 -16.36
N GLY A 403 -4.16 -13.25 -17.49
CA GLY A 403 -4.64 -11.90 -17.79
C GLY A 403 -6.18 -11.77 -17.76
N ALA A 404 -6.91 -12.80 -18.21
CA ALA A 404 -8.37 -12.80 -18.14
C ALA A 404 -8.90 -12.96 -16.70
N LEU A 405 -8.18 -13.70 -15.84
CA LEU A 405 -8.50 -13.76 -14.41
C LEU A 405 -8.20 -12.42 -13.72
N GLU A 406 -7.08 -11.77 -14.04
CA GLU A 406 -6.74 -10.43 -13.51
C GLU A 406 -7.82 -9.42 -13.89
N GLU A 407 -8.26 -9.44 -15.15
CA GLU A 407 -9.34 -8.56 -15.63
C GLU A 407 -10.66 -8.81 -14.88
N ALA A 408 -10.98 -10.07 -14.59
CA ALA A 408 -12.16 -10.43 -13.81
C ALA A 408 -12.06 -10.07 -12.32
N THR A 409 -10.85 -10.00 -11.78
CA THR A 409 -10.59 -9.77 -10.35
C THR A 409 -10.03 -8.38 -10.05
N VAL A 410 -10.14 -7.45 -11.02
CA VAL A 410 -9.70 -6.05 -10.86
C VAL A 410 -10.34 -5.32 -9.68
N GLY A 411 -11.59 -5.67 -9.32
CA GLY A 411 -12.27 -5.16 -8.12
C GLY A 411 -11.88 -5.88 -6.82
N GLY A 412 -10.90 -6.78 -6.88
CA GLY A 412 -10.46 -7.67 -5.82
C GLY A 412 -11.07 -9.08 -5.90
N ILE A 413 -10.43 -10.03 -5.19
CA ILE A 413 -10.87 -11.43 -5.13
C ILE A 413 -11.97 -11.56 -4.07
N PRO A 414 -13.10 -12.21 -4.39
CA PRO A 414 -14.20 -12.40 -3.46
C PRO A 414 -13.81 -13.36 -2.32
N SER A 415 -14.51 -13.25 -1.20
CA SER A 415 -14.36 -14.20 -0.09
C SER A 415 -14.92 -15.57 -0.48
N LEU A 416 -14.11 -16.61 -0.28
CA LEU A 416 -14.42 -18.02 -0.54
C LEU A 416 -14.38 -18.86 0.73
N VAL A 417 -14.06 -18.27 1.89
CA VAL A 417 -13.84 -19.01 3.14
C VAL A 417 -15.04 -19.87 3.58
N LYS A 418 -16.27 -19.46 3.23
CA LYS A 418 -17.53 -20.18 3.50
C LYS A 418 -18.13 -20.84 2.25
N CYS A 419 -17.40 -20.88 1.14
CA CYS A 419 -17.87 -21.43 -0.12
C CYS A 419 -17.52 -22.93 -0.20
N ASP A 420 -18.49 -23.76 -0.59
CA ASP A 420 -18.28 -25.18 -0.84
C ASP A 420 -17.90 -25.40 -2.31
N ARG A 421 -18.66 -24.81 -3.25
CA ARG A 421 -18.38 -24.88 -4.68
C ARG A 421 -18.73 -23.56 -5.37
N LEU A 422 -17.85 -23.11 -6.27
CA LEU A 422 -18.07 -21.95 -7.13
C LEU A 422 -17.92 -22.34 -8.59
N LYS A 423 -18.98 -22.18 -9.38
CA LYS A 423 -18.95 -22.35 -10.83
C LYS A 423 -19.21 -21.02 -11.53
N ILE A 424 -18.34 -20.61 -12.45
CA ILE A 424 -18.51 -19.38 -13.23
C ILE A 424 -18.43 -19.72 -14.72
N LYS A 425 -19.51 -19.42 -15.45
CA LYS A 425 -19.62 -19.60 -16.90
C LYS A 425 -19.81 -18.23 -17.56
N GLY A 426 -18.95 -17.87 -18.53
CA GLY A 426 -19.00 -16.55 -19.19
C GLY A 426 -18.17 -15.45 -18.52
N LEU A 427 -18.19 -14.25 -19.13
CA LEU A 427 -17.36 -13.10 -18.72
C LEU A 427 -17.97 -12.38 -17.52
N VAL A 428 -17.22 -12.19 -16.44
CA VAL A 428 -17.69 -11.50 -15.23
C VAL A 428 -16.62 -10.55 -14.68
N ARG A 429 -17.05 -9.66 -13.78
CA ARG A 429 -16.18 -8.93 -12.84
C ARG A 429 -16.53 -9.32 -11.42
N MET A 430 -15.52 -9.31 -10.56
CA MET A 430 -15.61 -9.67 -9.16
C MET A 430 -15.13 -8.51 -8.28
N SER A 431 -15.56 -8.52 -7.02
CA SER A 431 -15.19 -7.53 -6.02
C SER A 431 -14.74 -8.21 -4.73
N LYS A 432 -13.78 -7.61 -4.02
CA LYS A 432 -13.44 -8.01 -2.64
C LYS A 432 -14.61 -7.90 -1.66
N LYS A 433 -15.65 -7.12 -2.00
CA LYS A 433 -16.87 -6.96 -1.20
C LYS A 433 -17.93 -8.04 -1.47
N THR A 434 -17.65 -9.00 -2.36
CA THR A 434 -18.53 -10.15 -2.61
C THR A 434 -18.08 -11.34 -1.77
N THR A 435 -19.02 -12.03 -1.13
CA THR A 435 -18.78 -13.24 -0.33
C THR A 435 -19.62 -14.39 -0.86
N PHE A 436 -18.98 -15.49 -1.27
CA PHE A 436 -19.66 -16.70 -1.69
C PHE A 436 -19.84 -17.67 -0.51
N VAL A 437 -21.05 -18.21 -0.35
CA VAL A 437 -21.39 -19.13 0.74
C VAL A 437 -22.11 -20.37 0.17
N GLY A 438 -21.65 -21.56 0.55
CA GLY A 438 -22.22 -22.83 0.08
C GLY A 438 -21.97 -23.10 -1.40
N ASP A 439 -22.97 -23.64 -2.10
CA ASP A 439 -22.91 -23.96 -3.53
C ASP A 439 -23.40 -22.80 -4.40
N VAL A 440 -22.51 -22.19 -5.18
CA VAL A 440 -22.84 -21.05 -6.04
C VAL A 440 -22.47 -21.32 -7.51
N SER A 441 -23.41 -21.01 -8.42
CA SER A 441 -23.15 -20.96 -9.86
C SER A 441 -23.46 -19.57 -10.41
N VAL A 442 -22.61 -19.04 -11.28
CA VAL A 442 -22.81 -17.79 -12.00
C VAL A 442 -22.72 -18.07 -13.49
N GLU A 443 -23.72 -17.64 -14.25
CA GLU A 443 -23.77 -17.77 -15.70
C GLU A 443 -23.93 -16.40 -16.35
N ASN A 444 -23.15 -16.14 -17.40
CA ASN A 444 -23.33 -15.03 -18.31
C ASN A 444 -23.14 -15.55 -19.73
N SER A 445 -24.23 -15.67 -20.49
CA SER A 445 -24.16 -16.14 -21.87
C SER A 445 -23.88 -15.02 -22.89
N SER A 446 -23.74 -13.77 -22.45
CA SER A 446 -23.42 -12.63 -23.33
C SER A 446 -21.90 -12.49 -23.56
N ASP A 447 -21.53 -11.76 -24.62
CA ASP A 447 -20.13 -11.42 -24.92
C ASP A 447 -19.59 -10.23 -24.10
N GLU A 448 -20.45 -9.59 -23.28
CA GLU A 448 -20.09 -8.48 -22.42
C GLU A 448 -19.83 -8.97 -21.00
N ALA A 449 -18.78 -8.47 -20.33
CA ALA A 449 -18.55 -8.78 -18.92
C ALA A 449 -19.66 -8.19 -18.03
N LYS A 450 -20.08 -8.95 -17.01
CA LYS A 450 -21.12 -8.55 -16.04
C LYS A 450 -20.57 -8.49 -14.63
N MET A 451 -20.99 -7.49 -13.85
CA MET A 451 -20.60 -7.38 -12.45
C MET A 451 -21.36 -8.41 -11.61
N ILE A 452 -20.64 -9.26 -10.88
CA ILE A 452 -21.26 -10.07 -9.81
C ILE A 452 -21.73 -9.14 -8.68
N PRO A 453 -22.95 -9.32 -8.14
CA PRO A 453 -23.44 -8.50 -7.02
C PRO A 453 -22.47 -8.42 -5.84
N ILE A 454 -22.37 -7.23 -5.25
CA ILE A 454 -21.66 -7.00 -3.98
C ILE A 454 -22.50 -7.54 -2.82
N GLY A 455 -21.86 -8.07 -1.78
CA GLY A 455 -22.50 -8.68 -0.62
C GLY A 455 -22.46 -10.20 -0.64
N GLU A 456 -23.29 -10.83 0.19
CA GLU A 456 -23.36 -12.29 0.31
C GLU A 456 -24.18 -12.91 -0.84
N VAL A 457 -23.58 -13.87 -1.54
CA VAL A 457 -24.24 -14.72 -2.54
C VAL A 457 -24.19 -16.16 -2.01
N LYS A 458 -25.35 -16.70 -1.64
CA LYS A 458 -25.46 -17.94 -0.89
C LYS A 458 -26.37 -18.96 -1.56
N ASP A 459 -25.89 -20.20 -1.68
CA ASP A 459 -26.66 -21.39 -2.09
C ASP A 459 -27.58 -21.16 -3.32
N THR A 460 -27.02 -20.60 -4.39
CA THR A 460 -27.83 -20.08 -5.50
C THR A 460 -27.16 -20.18 -6.88
N SER A 461 -27.96 -20.07 -7.92
CA SER A 461 -27.51 -19.91 -9.30
C SER A 461 -27.92 -18.53 -9.83
N LEU A 462 -26.93 -17.69 -10.14
CA LEU A 462 -27.12 -16.36 -10.72
C LEU A 462 -26.98 -16.43 -12.24
N ASP A 463 -28.03 -16.02 -12.97
CA ASP A 463 -27.93 -15.74 -14.41
C ASP A 463 -27.81 -14.23 -14.61
N LEU A 464 -26.63 -13.79 -15.05
CA LEU A 464 -26.29 -12.42 -15.35
C LEU A 464 -26.43 -12.09 -16.84
N THR A 465 -26.92 -13.01 -17.67
CA THR A 465 -27.00 -12.83 -19.13
C THR A 465 -27.76 -11.56 -19.50
N ASP A 466 -28.92 -11.35 -18.87
CA ASP A 466 -29.75 -10.16 -19.06
C ASP A 466 -29.43 -9.04 -18.05
N ALA A 467 -28.46 -9.26 -17.15
CA ALA A 467 -28.00 -8.20 -16.26
C ALA A 467 -27.41 -7.07 -17.10
N THR A 468 -27.58 -5.84 -16.62
CA THR A 468 -26.90 -4.71 -17.23
C THR A 468 -25.40 -5.00 -17.24
N GLY A 469 -24.75 -4.71 -18.37
CA GLY A 469 -23.31 -4.82 -18.53
C GLY A 469 -22.50 -4.18 -17.41
N LEU A 470 -21.16 -4.21 -17.51
CA LEU A 470 -20.37 -3.10 -16.95
C LEU A 470 -20.83 -1.74 -17.48
N GLY A 471 -21.67 -1.76 -18.52
CA GLY A 471 -22.37 -0.62 -19.04
C GLY A 471 -21.42 0.20 -19.90
N PRO A 472 -21.94 0.97 -20.87
CA PRO A 472 -21.17 2.10 -21.36
C PRO A 472 -20.85 3.01 -20.16
N LEU A 473 -19.72 3.74 -20.21
CA LEU A 473 -19.41 4.88 -19.33
C LEU A 473 -20.45 6.00 -19.55
N LYS A 474 -21.71 5.67 -19.30
CA LYS A 474 -22.89 6.44 -19.68
C LYS A 474 -23.38 7.13 -18.44
N ALA A 475 -23.17 8.44 -18.44
CA ALA A 475 -23.78 9.32 -17.47
C ALA A 475 -25.31 9.12 -17.47
N THR A 476 -25.87 8.84 -16.31
CA THR A 476 -27.29 8.98 -16.05
C THR A 476 -27.52 10.32 -15.34
N THR A 477 -28.69 10.90 -15.57
CA THR A 477 -29.13 12.12 -14.89
C THR A 477 -30.14 11.73 -13.82
N VAL A 478 -29.86 12.07 -12.57
CA VAL A 478 -30.72 11.82 -11.42
C VAL A 478 -31.35 13.14 -10.98
N LYS A 479 -32.68 13.19 -10.86
CA LYS A 479 -33.38 14.36 -10.35
C LYS A 479 -33.14 14.50 -8.85
N THR A 480 -32.88 15.73 -8.42
CA THR A 480 -32.67 16.11 -7.01
C THR A 480 -33.35 17.45 -6.73
N ALA A 481 -33.29 17.92 -5.49
CA ALA A 481 -33.70 19.26 -5.08
C ALA A 481 -32.61 19.91 -4.22
N PRO A 482 -32.59 21.25 -4.09
CA PRO A 482 -31.67 21.92 -3.19
C PRO A 482 -31.82 21.42 -1.75
N ILE A 483 -30.70 21.21 -1.06
CA ILE A 483 -30.66 20.84 0.36
C ILE A 483 -29.97 21.96 1.13
N GLU A 484 -30.60 22.43 2.21
CA GLU A 484 -30.05 23.53 3.00
C GLU A 484 -28.71 23.18 3.65
N GLY A 485 -27.90 24.22 3.89
CA GLY A 485 -26.68 24.11 4.70
C GLY A 485 -25.43 23.67 3.95
N GLN A 486 -25.42 23.64 2.61
CA GLN A 486 -24.26 23.27 1.78
C GLN A 486 -23.32 24.44 1.46
N LYS A 487 -23.19 25.44 2.34
CA LYS A 487 -22.23 26.53 2.17
C LYS A 487 -20.84 26.10 2.65
N PRO A 488 -19.80 26.07 1.79
CA PRO A 488 -18.43 25.85 2.23
C PRO A 488 -17.99 26.93 3.23
N GLY A 489 -17.28 26.52 4.28
CA GLY A 489 -16.58 27.45 5.17
C GLY A 489 -15.25 27.92 4.56
N THR A 490 -14.35 28.45 5.39
CA THR A 490 -13.03 28.95 4.97
C THR A 490 -12.14 27.90 4.29
N SER A 491 -12.37 26.62 4.58
CA SER A 491 -11.55 25.51 4.09
C SER A 491 -12.43 24.28 3.81
N GLY A 492 -13.57 24.45 3.16
CA GLY A 492 -14.47 23.35 2.75
C GLY A 492 -15.79 23.25 3.52
N LEU A 493 -16.67 22.35 3.08
CA LEU A 493 -17.96 22.06 3.71
C LEU A 493 -17.77 21.03 4.82
N ARG A 494 -18.28 21.31 6.02
CA ARG A 494 -18.23 20.41 7.19
C ARG A 494 -19.62 20.23 7.79
N LYS A 495 -19.98 18.98 8.09
CA LYS A 495 -21.25 18.59 8.71
C LYS A 495 -21.06 17.29 9.48
N LYS A 496 -22.07 16.93 10.28
CA LYS A 496 -22.15 15.59 10.85
C LYS A 496 -22.12 14.53 9.74
N THR A 497 -21.41 13.43 9.95
CA THR A 497 -21.23 12.34 8.98
C THR A 497 -22.57 11.83 8.45
N LYS A 498 -23.56 11.64 9.33
CA LYS A 498 -24.94 11.27 8.97
C LYS A 498 -25.61 12.19 7.96
N VAL A 499 -25.27 13.48 7.94
CA VAL A 499 -25.82 14.43 6.97
C VAL A 499 -25.24 14.16 5.58
N PHE A 500 -23.95 13.85 5.47
CA PHE A 500 -23.33 13.46 4.20
C PHE A 500 -23.84 12.12 3.66
N MET A 501 -24.13 11.18 4.57
CA MET A 501 -24.73 9.88 4.24
C MET A 501 -26.20 9.98 3.84
N ALA A 502 -26.86 11.11 4.10
CA ALA A 502 -28.23 11.32 3.68
C ALA A 502 -28.30 11.37 2.15
N LYS A 503 -29.41 10.84 1.62
CA LYS A 503 -29.64 10.75 0.18
C LYS A 503 -29.39 12.09 -0.51
N ASP A 504 -28.65 12.04 -1.61
CA ASP A 504 -28.32 13.15 -2.50
C ASP A 504 -27.46 14.28 -1.88
N TYR A 505 -27.12 14.25 -0.57
CA TYR A 505 -26.38 15.35 0.06
C TYR A 505 -24.98 15.49 -0.52
N LEU A 506 -24.16 14.43 -0.45
CA LEU A 506 -22.83 14.41 -1.06
C LEU A 506 -22.92 14.70 -2.57
N ASN A 507 -23.85 14.04 -3.27
CA ASN A 507 -24.01 14.18 -4.71
C ASN A 507 -24.28 15.63 -5.13
N ASN A 508 -25.21 16.30 -4.45
CA ASN A 508 -25.55 17.69 -4.77
C ASN A 508 -24.34 18.62 -4.63
N PHE A 509 -23.53 18.42 -3.58
CA PHE A 509 -22.35 19.23 -3.36
C PHE A 509 -21.27 18.95 -4.40
N VAL A 510 -20.97 17.68 -4.69
CA VAL A 510 -19.96 17.28 -5.69
C VAL A 510 -20.35 17.76 -7.08
N GLN A 511 -21.61 17.61 -7.49
CA GLN A 511 -22.11 18.14 -8.77
C GLN A 511 -21.95 19.66 -8.83
N SER A 512 -22.39 20.37 -7.78
CA SER A 512 -22.30 21.83 -7.69
C SER A 512 -20.86 22.34 -7.78
N ALA A 513 -19.92 21.59 -7.17
CA ALA A 513 -18.50 21.87 -7.24
C ALA A 513 -17.94 21.67 -8.64
N LEU A 514 -18.22 20.53 -9.28
CA LEU A 514 -17.78 20.27 -10.66
C LEU A 514 -18.36 21.27 -11.67
N ASP A 515 -19.62 21.69 -11.50
CA ASP A 515 -20.24 22.71 -12.35
C ASP A 515 -19.58 24.08 -12.19
N ALA A 516 -19.23 24.47 -10.95
CA ALA A 516 -18.51 25.71 -10.70
C ALA A 516 -17.09 25.68 -11.30
N VAL A 517 -16.39 24.54 -11.22
CA VAL A 517 -15.06 24.33 -11.80
C VAL A 517 -15.10 24.37 -13.33
N LYS A 518 -16.08 23.73 -13.98
CA LYS A 518 -16.25 23.84 -15.44
C LYS A 518 -16.58 25.28 -15.85
N ALA A 519 -17.43 25.97 -15.08
CA ALA A 519 -17.79 27.35 -15.33
C ALA A 519 -16.63 28.35 -15.14
N SER A 520 -15.57 27.99 -14.41
CA SER A 520 -14.35 28.80 -14.33
C SER A 520 -13.47 28.72 -15.58
N GLY A 521 -13.81 27.84 -16.53
CA GLY A 521 -13.04 27.61 -17.76
C GLY A 521 -12.14 26.37 -17.70
N THR A 522 -12.18 25.60 -16.62
CA THR A 522 -11.37 24.40 -16.44
C THR A 522 -11.87 23.27 -17.34
N ASN A 523 -10.99 22.74 -18.22
CA ASN A 523 -11.30 21.55 -19.00
C ASN A 523 -10.98 20.28 -18.18
N VAL A 524 -12.01 19.73 -17.54
CA VAL A 524 -11.89 18.55 -16.66
C VAL A 524 -11.51 17.25 -17.38
N ALA A 525 -11.53 17.22 -18.72
CA ALA A 525 -11.15 16.05 -19.51
C ALA A 525 -9.64 15.99 -19.84
N GLU A 526 -8.92 17.12 -19.74
CA GLU A 526 -7.51 17.22 -20.13
C GLU A 526 -6.51 17.01 -18.98
N GLY A 527 -6.99 17.05 -17.73
CA GLY A 527 -6.18 16.84 -16.53
C GLY A 527 -6.64 15.66 -15.67
N SER A 528 -6.04 15.55 -14.49
CA SER A 528 -6.39 14.55 -13.47
C SER A 528 -7.22 15.19 -12.35
N LEU A 529 -8.20 14.48 -11.80
CA LEU A 529 -8.82 14.84 -10.53
C LEU A 529 -8.16 14.06 -9.40
N VAL A 530 -7.59 14.76 -8.41
CA VAL A 530 -7.06 14.09 -7.22
C VAL A 530 -8.19 13.87 -6.21
N VAL A 531 -8.23 12.70 -5.59
CA VAL A 531 -9.19 12.39 -4.53
C VAL A 531 -8.45 11.67 -3.40
N GLY A 532 -8.59 12.17 -2.19
CA GLY A 532 -8.01 11.55 -0.99
C GLY A 532 -8.49 12.27 0.25
N GLY A 533 -8.14 11.76 1.42
CA GLY A 533 -8.58 12.34 2.68
C GLY A 533 -7.77 11.85 3.85
N ASP A 534 -8.31 12.12 5.04
CA ASP A 534 -7.65 11.76 6.30
C ASP A 534 -8.01 10.37 6.83
N GLY A 535 -8.77 9.59 6.06
CA GLY A 535 -9.18 8.23 6.43
C GLY A 535 -10.34 8.17 7.42
N ARG A 536 -10.96 9.31 7.79
CA ARG A 536 -12.14 9.32 8.66
C ARG A 536 -13.30 8.50 8.08
N TYR A 537 -14.22 8.09 8.95
CA TYR A 537 -15.41 7.32 8.56
C TYR A 537 -16.14 7.98 7.37
N PHE A 538 -16.61 7.16 6.42
CA PHE A 538 -17.25 7.55 5.14
C PHE A 538 -16.28 8.00 4.02
N ASN A 539 -14.96 8.03 4.26
CA ASN A 539 -13.96 8.40 3.25
C ASN A 539 -14.05 7.50 2.00
N ASP A 540 -14.01 6.19 2.17
CA ASP A 540 -14.00 5.22 1.07
C ASP A 540 -15.25 5.32 0.18
N GLU A 541 -16.43 5.40 0.78
CA GLU A 541 -17.70 5.57 0.06
C GLU A 541 -17.76 6.89 -0.71
N ALA A 542 -17.28 7.97 -0.10
CA ALA A 542 -17.24 9.27 -0.75
C ALA A 542 -16.28 9.29 -1.95
N ILE A 543 -15.12 8.63 -1.87
CA ILE A 543 -14.18 8.49 -3.00
C ILE A 543 -14.85 7.83 -4.19
N GLN A 544 -15.52 6.69 -3.99
CA GLN A 544 -16.17 5.96 -5.08
C GLN A 544 -17.28 6.81 -5.73
N THR A 545 -18.07 7.52 -4.91
CA THR A 545 -19.11 8.43 -5.38
C THR A 545 -18.51 9.57 -6.23
N ILE A 546 -17.43 10.18 -5.77
CA ILE A 546 -16.73 11.27 -6.49
C ILE A 546 -16.18 10.77 -7.83
N ILE A 547 -15.62 9.57 -7.89
CA ILE A 547 -15.13 8.98 -9.15
C ILE A 547 -16.29 8.82 -10.13
N GLN A 548 -17.38 8.16 -9.72
CA GLN A 548 -18.55 7.93 -10.57
C GLN A 548 -19.18 9.24 -11.08
N MET A 549 -19.26 10.27 -10.23
CA MET A 549 -19.79 11.58 -10.62
C MET A 549 -18.81 12.37 -11.49
N GLY A 550 -17.51 12.29 -11.22
CA GLY A 550 -16.47 12.91 -12.03
C GLY A 550 -16.51 12.39 -13.46
N ILE A 551 -16.60 11.07 -13.64
CA ILE A 551 -16.72 10.42 -14.96
C ILE A 551 -17.95 10.93 -15.71
N ALA A 552 -19.11 10.94 -15.02
CA ALA A 552 -20.36 11.41 -15.61
C ALA A 552 -20.33 12.92 -15.98
N ASN A 553 -19.37 13.65 -15.44
CA ASN A 553 -19.10 15.06 -15.72
C ASN A 553 -17.91 15.29 -16.68
N GLY A 554 -17.32 14.22 -17.22
CA GLY A 554 -16.27 14.29 -18.26
C GLY A 554 -14.84 14.11 -17.76
N VAL A 555 -14.62 13.76 -16.48
CA VAL A 555 -13.27 13.44 -15.97
C VAL A 555 -12.84 12.07 -16.50
N THR A 556 -11.68 12.02 -17.14
CA THR A 556 -11.11 10.79 -17.73
C THR A 556 -9.95 10.22 -16.93
N ARG A 557 -9.38 10.99 -15.99
CA ARG A 557 -8.21 10.60 -15.20
C ARG A 557 -8.37 10.96 -13.73
N PHE A 558 -8.05 10.02 -12.85
CA PHE A 558 -8.11 10.20 -11.40
C PHE A 558 -6.80 9.75 -10.76
N TRP A 559 -6.36 10.49 -9.75
CA TRP A 559 -5.29 10.06 -8.83
C TRP A 559 -5.88 9.91 -7.44
N VAL A 560 -5.75 8.72 -6.85
CA VAL A 560 -6.33 8.38 -5.56
C VAL A 560 -5.23 7.92 -4.62
N GLY A 561 -5.15 8.44 -3.41
CA GLY A 561 -4.20 7.93 -2.43
C GLY A 561 -4.44 6.47 -2.07
N LYS A 562 -3.38 5.69 -1.84
CA LYS A 562 -3.49 4.34 -1.29
C LYS A 562 -4.33 4.37 -0.01
N ASP A 563 -5.26 3.42 0.10
CA ASP A 563 -6.27 3.32 1.17
C ASP A 563 -7.16 4.59 1.31
N GLY A 564 -7.23 5.41 0.25
CA GLY A 564 -7.93 6.70 0.27
C GLY A 564 -7.21 7.80 1.06
N LEU A 565 -5.97 7.57 1.48
CA LEU A 565 -5.19 8.45 2.34
C LEU A 565 -4.31 9.40 1.53
N LEU A 566 -4.53 10.69 1.70
CA LEU A 566 -3.61 11.77 1.32
C LEU A 566 -3.76 12.90 2.35
N SER A 567 -2.66 13.29 2.99
CA SER A 567 -2.66 14.49 3.84
C SER A 567 -2.97 15.73 3.01
N THR A 568 -3.56 16.76 3.62
CA THR A 568 -3.83 18.03 2.94
C THR A 568 -2.56 18.64 2.29
N PRO A 569 -1.40 18.72 2.96
CA PRO A 569 -0.14 19.09 2.29
C PRO A 569 0.29 18.09 1.21
N GLY A 570 0.05 16.79 1.40
CA GLY A 570 0.32 15.76 0.40
C GLY A 570 -0.51 15.91 -0.88
N VAL A 571 -1.79 16.25 -0.77
CA VAL A 571 -2.63 16.61 -1.92
C VAL A 571 -2.03 17.80 -2.65
N SER A 572 -1.63 18.84 -1.92
CA SER A 572 -1.02 20.03 -2.51
C SER A 572 0.29 19.70 -3.26
N ALA A 573 1.14 18.86 -2.67
CA ALA A 573 2.37 18.37 -3.30
C ALA A 573 2.06 17.54 -4.55
N VAL A 574 1.10 16.62 -4.51
CA VAL A 574 0.70 15.81 -5.68
C VAL A 574 0.21 16.69 -6.83
N ILE A 575 -0.65 17.68 -6.57
CA ILE A 575 -1.15 18.59 -7.62
C ILE A 575 0.01 19.33 -8.31
N ARG A 576 1.00 19.76 -7.52
CA ARG A 576 2.08 20.65 -7.97
C ARG A 576 3.23 19.89 -8.65
N GLU A 577 3.58 18.73 -8.11
CA GLU A 577 4.82 18.01 -8.45
C GLU A 577 4.59 16.76 -9.32
N ARG A 578 3.37 16.17 -9.34
CA ARG A 578 3.13 14.91 -10.05
C ARG A 578 2.82 15.12 -11.54
N GLY A 579 3.46 14.28 -12.35
CA GLY A 579 3.11 14.03 -13.75
C GLY A 579 3.69 15.04 -14.76
N PRO A 580 3.76 14.66 -16.05
CA PRO A 580 4.09 15.61 -17.12
C PRO A 580 3.01 16.68 -17.26
N VAL A 581 3.36 17.84 -17.85
CA VAL A 581 2.48 19.03 -17.93
C VAL A 581 1.07 18.72 -18.48
N TRP A 582 0.94 17.76 -19.41
CA TRP A 582 -0.32 17.32 -20.02
C TRP A 582 -1.15 16.34 -19.18
N GLN A 583 -0.69 15.97 -17.98
CA GLN A 583 -1.42 15.16 -17.01
C GLN A 583 -1.59 15.84 -15.66
N LYS A 584 -1.31 17.15 -15.56
CA LYS A 584 -1.43 17.88 -14.30
C LYS A 584 -2.85 17.79 -13.74
N ALA A 585 -2.91 17.77 -12.41
CA ALA A 585 -4.18 17.82 -11.73
C ALA A 585 -4.83 19.20 -11.94
N PHE A 586 -6.11 19.20 -12.31
CA PHE A 586 -6.88 20.45 -12.40
C PHE A 586 -7.48 20.87 -11.04
N GLY A 587 -7.42 19.98 -10.06
CA GLY A 587 -7.87 20.21 -8.70
C GLY A 587 -8.01 18.92 -7.92
N ALA A 588 -8.51 19.03 -6.69
CA ALA A 588 -8.69 17.89 -5.80
C ALA A 588 -9.92 18.02 -4.92
N PHE A 589 -10.59 16.90 -4.65
CA PHE A 589 -11.46 16.78 -3.49
C PHE A 589 -10.70 16.18 -2.32
N ILE A 590 -10.66 16.90 -1.19
CA ILE A 590 -10.00 16.44 0.04
C ILE A 590 -11.07 16.10 1.07
N LEU A 591 -11.16 14.83 1.45
CA LEU A 591 -12.17 14.30 2.35
C LEU A 591 -11.68 14.39 3.79
N THR A 592 -11.96 15.54 4.40
CA THR A 592 -11.48 15.87 5.73
C THR A 592 -12.30 16.97 6.39
N ALA A 593 -12.49 16.87 7.70
CA ALA A 593 -12.89 17.97 8.56
C ALA A 593 -11.75 18.44 9.49
N SER A 594 -10.48 18.15 9.14
CA SER A 594 -9.26 18.53 9.87
C SER A 594 -9.35 18.08 11.34
N HIS A 595 -9.10 18.97 12.29
CA HIS A 595 -9.15 18.73 13.74
C HIS A 595 -10.50 18.27 14.33
N ASN A 596 -11.60 18.31 13.57
CA ASN A 596 -12.89 17.82 14.04
C ASN A 596 -12.87 16.29 14.27
N PRO A 597 -13.57 15.77 15.30
CA PRO A 597 -13.60 14.35 15.59
C PRO A 597 -14.18 13.53 14.43
N GLY A 598 -13.71 12.29 14.30
CA GLY A 598 -14.12 11.34 13.27
C GLY A 598 -15.10 10.30 13.80
N GLY A 599 -15.78 9.60 12.88
CA GLY A 599 -16.72 8.53 13.21
C GLY A 599 -18.14 8.77 12.69
N PRO A 600 -19.03 7.76 12.85
CA PRO A 600 -20.38 7.79 12.28
C PRO A 600 -21.31 8.85 12.89
N GLU A 601 -21.11 9.19 14.17
CA GLU A 601 -21.88 10.22 14.89
C GLU A 601 -21.18 11.60 14.90
N GLU A 602 -19.95 11.66 14.38
CA GLU A 602 -19.12 12.84 14.42
C GLU A 602 -19.09 13.58 13.09
N ASP A 603 -17.98 14.23 12.74
CA ASP A 603 -17.92 15.18 11.64
C ASP A 603 -17.21 14.62 10.42
N PHE A 604 -17.81 14.86 9.26
CA PHE A 604 -17.22 14.66 7.95
C PHE A 604 -17.05 16.00 7.24
N GLY A 605 -16.11 16.06 6.29
CA GLY A 605 -15.89 17.26 5.52
C GLY A 605 -15.37 16.97 4.13
N ILE A 606 -15.61 17.93 3.23
CA ILE A 606 -15.14 17.90 1.86
C ILE A 606 -14.59 19.28 1.51
N LYS A 607 -13.29 19.34 1.21
CA LYS A 607 -12.59 20.52 0.69
C LYS A 607 -12.40 20.38 -0.82
N TYR A 608 -12.22 21.52 -1.50
CA TYR A 608 -11.79 21.53 -2.88
C TYR A 608 -10.54 22.39 -3.02
N ASN A 609 -9.48 21.83 -3.61
CA ASN A 609 -8.26 22.54 -3.96
C ASN A 609 -8.15 22.72 -5.47
N CYS A 610 -7.59 23.86 -5.89
CA CYS A 610 -7.40 24.27 -7.27
C CYS A 610 -6.08 23.75 -7.86
N GLU A 611 -5.85 24.04 -9.13
CA GLU A 611 -4.68 23.66 -9.93
C GLU A 611 -3.34 24.20 -9.41
N ASN A 612 -3.35 25.25 -8.57
CA ASN A 612 -2.15 25.75 -7.89
C ASN A 612 -1.74 24.88 -6.68
N GLY A 613 -2.62 23.95 -6.27
CA GLY A 613 -2.50 23.08 -5.11
C GLY A 613 -3.16 23.60 -3.84
N GLY A 614 -3.76 24.80 -3.86
CA GLY A 614 -4.31 25.47 -2.68
C GLY A 614 -5.83 25.44 -2.60
N PRO A 615 -6.42 25.88 -1.47
CA PRO A 615 -7.86 25.94 -1.28
C PRO A 615 -8.56 26.78 -2.35
N ALA A 616 -9.79 26.39 -2.71
CA ALA A 616 -10.65 27.17 -3.58
C ALA A 616 -10.80 28.64 -3.11
N PRO A 617 -10.63 29.64 -3.99
CA PRO A 617 -10.83 31.04 -3.63
C PRO A 617 -12.31 31.37 -3.44
N ASP A 618 -12.61 32.50 -2.78
CA ASP A 618 -13.99 32.90 -2.42
C ASP A 618 -14.95 32.92 -3.60
N LYS A 619 -14.49 33.42 -4.75
CA LYS A 619 -15.27 33.46 -5.98
C LYS A 619 -15.75 32.05 -6.40
N LEU A 620 -14.88 31.06 -6.27
CA LEU A 620 -15.21 29.68 -6.62
C LEU A 620 -16.13 29.06 -5.57
N THR A 621 -15.83 29.20 -4.27
CA THR A 621 -16.68 28.62 -3.21
C THR A 621 -18.09 29.23 -3.17
N GLU A 622 -18.25 30.53 -3.45
CA GLU A 622 -19.57 31.16 -3.56
C GLU A 622 -20.33 30.69 -4.80
N ALA A 623 -19.63 30.41 -5.92
CA ALA A 623 -20.25 29.79 -7.09
C ALA A 623 -20.71 28.35 -6.80
N MET A 624 -19.90 27.56 -6.09
CA MET A 624 -20.29 26.23 -5.62
C MET A 624 -21.56 26.31 -4.76
N TYR A 625 -21.58 27.23 -3.79
CA TYR A 625 -22.75 27.43 -2.94
C TYR A 625 -23.99 27.86 -3.74
N ALA A 626 -23.87 28.82 -4.66
CA ALA A 626 -24.99 29.26 -5.50
C ALA A 626 -25.60 28.08 -6.29
N ASN A 627 -24.76 27.20 -6.84
CA ASN A 627 -25.20 25.98 -7.52
C ASN A 627 -26.01 25.06 -6.59
N THR A 628 -25.57 24.84 -5.34
CA THR A 628 -26.29 23.99 -4.37
C THR A 628 -27.71 24.49 -4.07
N THR A 629 -27.93 25.81 -4.12
CA THR A 629 -29.24 26.42 -3.83
C THR A 629 -30.23 26.32 -4.99
N THR A 630 -29.75 25.97 -6.19
CA THR A 630 -30.56 25.96 -7.42
C THR A 630 -30.54 24.62 -8.17
N ILE A 631 -29.77 23.64 -7.70
CA ILE A 631 -29.62 22.32 -8.31
C ILE A 631 -30.96 21.59 -8.46
N LYS A 632 -31.16 20.94 -9.61
CA LYS A 632 -32.36 20.14 -9.95
C LYS A 632 -32.03 18.71 -10.37
N GLU A 633 -30.77 18.47 -10.72
CA GLU A 633 -30.27 17.18 -11.15
C GLU A 633 -28.77 17.07 -10.90
N TYR A 634 -28.27 15.85 -10.78
CA TYR A 634 -26.86 15.53 -10.84
C TYR A 634 -26.60 14.40 -11.83
N LYS A 635 -25.35 14.27 -12.27
CA LYS A 635 -24.92 13.21 -13.17
C LYS A 635 -24.08 12.18 -12.43
N ILE A 636 -24.31 10.90 -12.71
CA ILE A 636 -23.55 9.81 -12.11
C ILE A 636 -23.39 8.65 -13.10
N CYS A 637 -22.29 7.92 -13.01
CA CYS A 637 -22.01 6.73 -13.81
C CYS A 637 -22.12 5.49 -12.91
N GLU A 638 -23.35 5.09 -12.54
CA GLU A 638 -23.60 3.98 -11.59
C GLU A 638 -22.99 2.64 -12.05
N GLY A 639 -22.85 2.43 -13.36
CA GLY A 639 -22.23 1.23 -13.93
C GLY A 639 -20.71 1.16 -13.79
N PHE A 640 -20.04 2.24 -13.37
CA PHE A 640 -18.59 2.22 -13.19
C PHE A 640 -18.21 1.34 -12.00
N PRO A 641 -17.25 0.39 -12.16
CA PRO A 641 -16.90 -0.55 -11.10
C PRO A 641 -16.30 0.17 -9.90
N THR A 642 -16.50 -0.40 -8.70
CA THR A 642 -15.78 0.01 -7.51
C THR A 642 -14.28 -0.23 -7.71
N ILE A 643 -13.47 0.81 -7.55
CA ILE A 643 -12.02 0.72 -7.66
C ILE A 643 -11.43 0.21 -6.35
N ASP A 644 -10.53 -0.76 -6.42
CA ASP A 644 -9.72 -1.15 -5.27
C ASP A 644 -8.67 -0.08 -4.96
N ILE A 645 -8.92 0.72 -3.92
CA ILE A 645 -8.01 1.81 -3.51
C ILE A 645 -6.90 1.34 -2.57
N SER A 646 -6.86 0.07 -2.14
CA SER A 646 -5.82 -0.40 -1.19
C SER A 646 -4.49 -0.78 -1.84
N THR A 647 -4.44 -0.87 -3.17
CA THR A 647 -3.29 -1.35 -3.92
C THR A 647 -2.82 -0.28 -4.91
N VAL A 648 -1.54 0.13 -4.84
CA VAL A 648 -0.95 1.07 -5.80
C VAL A 648 -0.95 0.45 -7.20
N GLY A 649 -1.41 1.20 -8.19
CA GLY A 649 -1.53 0.72 -9.56
C GLY A 649 -2.52 1.54 -10.39
N SER A 650 -2.66 1.17 -11.66
CA SER A 650 -3.56 1.86 -12.59
C SER A 650 -4.68 0.92 -13.04
N THR A 651 -5.93 1.38 -12.95
CA THR A 651 -7.11 0.70 -13.48
C THR A 651 -7.69 1.51 -14.63
N THR A 652 -7.70 0.93 -15.83
CA THR A 652 -8.29 1.56 -17.03
C THR A 652 -9.58 0.85 -17.42
N VAL A 653 -10.66 1.60 -17.58
CA VAL A 653 -11.98 1.12 -17.99
C VAL A 653 -12.39 1.83 -19.28
N LYS A 654 -12.80 1.07 -20.29
CA LYS A 654 -13.28 1.58 -21.57
C LYS A 654 -14.79 1.41 -21.67
N SER A 655 -15.47 2.37 -22.30
CA SER A 655 -16.89 2.21 -22.65
C SER A 655 -17.08 1.08 -23.67
N ALA A 656 -18.26 0.46 -23.67
CA ALA A 656 -18.59 -0.63 -24.59
C ALA A 656 -18.46 -0.27 -26.08
N ASP A 657 -18.62 1.01 -26.43
CA ASP A 657 -18.45 1.54 -27.79
C ASP A 657 -17.04 2.07 -28.09
N GLY A 658 -16.12 2.00 -27.11
CA GLY A 658 -14.75 2.50 -27.22
C GLY A 658 -14.62 4.03 -27.30
N SER A 659 -15.72 4.79 -27.15
CA SER A 659 -15.72 6.25 -27.26
C SER A 659 -15.07 6.96 -26.08
N THR A 660 -15.03 6.31 -24.91
CA THR A 660 -14.52 6.88 -23.66
C THR A 660 -13.59 5.88 -22.97
N GLU A 661 -12.47 6.38 -22.48
CA GLU A 661 -11.51 5.65 -21.66
C GLU A 661 -11.27 6.43 -20.37
N VAL A 662 -11.42 5.78 -19.23
CA VAL A 662 -11.18 6.35 -17.91
C VAL A 662 -10.05 5.58 -17.26
N THR A 663 -9.08 6.30 -16.69
CA THR A 663 -7.99 5.72 -15.91
C THR A 663 -8.03 6.24 -14.48
N VAL A 664 -7.99 5.32 -13.52
CA VAL A 664 -7.86 5.61 -12.09
C VAL A 664 -6.52 5.06 -11.62
N GLU A 665 -5.59 5.93 -11.25
CA GLU A 665 -4.32 5.54 -10.63
C GLU A 665 -4.43 5.66 -9.12
N VAL A 666 -4.24 4.55 -8.42
CA VAL A 666 -3.98 4.55 -6.98
C VAL A 666 -2.49 4.80 -6.78
N ILE A 667 -2.15 5.87 -6.09
CA ILE A 667 -0.80 6.38 -5.92
C ILE A 667 -0.31 6.15 -4.50
N ASP A 668 1.01 6.07 -4.32
CA ASP A 668 1.58 6.03 -2.97
C ASP A 668 1.19 7.30 -2.20
N THR A 669 0.81 7.12 -0.93
CA THR A 669 0.33 8.20 -0.05
C THR A 669 1.42 9.24 0.22
N THR A 670 2.68 8.82 0.33
CA THR A 670 3.77 9.63 0.91
C THR A 670 4.82 10.08 -0.10
N GLU A 671 4.99 9.35 -1.21
CA GLU A 671 6.10 9.49 -2.16
C GLU A 671 6.32 10.95 -2.61
N ALA A 672 5.26 11.63 -3.07
CA ALA A 672 5.37 13.00 -3.58
C ALA A 672 5.81 13.99 -2.49
N SER A 673 5.27 13.86 -1.27
CA SER A 673 5.62 14.70 -0.14
C SER A 673 7.05 14.46 0.33
N VAL A 674 7.45 13.20 0.54
CA VAL A 674 8.79 12.86 1.02
C VAL A 674 9.84 13.33 0.03
N LYS A 675 9.61 13.11 -1.28
CA LYS A 675 10.49 13.60 -2.33
C LYS A 675 10.62 15.13 -2.29
N LEU A 676 9.53 15.86 -2.12
CA LEU A 676 9.55 17.31 -2.01
C LEU A 676 10.30 17.77 -0.75
N LEU A 677 10.04 17.18 0.41
CA LEU A 677 10.69 17.54 1.68
C LEU A 677 12.21 17.35 1.62
N LYS A 678 12.70 16.30 0.94
CA LYS A 678 14.14 16.07 0.72
C LYS A 678 14.82 17.12 -0.16
N THR A 679 14.05 17.87 -0.97
CA THR A 679 14.60 19.03 -1.70
C THR A 679 14.65 20.30 -0.86
N ILE A 680 13.93 20.33 0.27
CA ILE A 680 13.76 21.52 1.10
C ILE A 680 14.77 21.53 2.25
N PHE A 681 14.95 20.38 2.90
CA PHE A 681 15.71 20.22 4.13
C PHE A 681 17.00 19.42 3.93
N ASP A 682 17.96 19.65 4.82
CA ASP A 682 19.17 18.83 4.92
C ASP A 682 18.90 17.63 5.84
N PHE A 683 18.51 16.52 5.24
CA PHE A 683 18.17 15.29 5.99
C PHE A 683 19.40 14.70 6.68
N ASP A 684 20.61 14.88 6.15
CA ASP A 684 21.83 14.39 6.79
C ASP A 684 22.13 15.16 8.08
N ALA A 685 21.96 16.48 8.07
CA ALA A 685 22.11 17.30 9.27
C ALA A 685 21.04 16.98 10.33
N ILE A 686 19.78 16.78 9.92
CA ILE A 686 18.71 16.37 10.82
C ILE A 686 19.02 15.00 11.41
N LYS A 687 19.42 14.03 10.58
CA LYS A 687 19.79 12.69 11.05
C LYS A 687 20.94 12.74 12.06
N ALA A 688 21.97 13.55 11.80
CA ALA A 688 23.09 13.71 12.74
C ALA A 688 22.66 14.28 14.11
N LEU A 689 21.63 15.14 14.16
CA LEU A 689 21.02 15.57 15.42
C LEU A 689 20.30 14.40 16.11
N LEU A 690 19.48 13.66 15.37
CA LEU A 690 18.67 12.57 15.90
C LEU A 690 19.50 11.38 16.39
N ASP A 691 20.68 11.15 15.80
CA ASP A 691 21.62 10.09 16.17
C ASP A 691 22.44 10.41 17.45
N ARG A 692 22.25 11.58 18.07
CA ARG A 692 22.91 11.93 19.33
C ARG A 692 22.31 11.14 20.50
N ASP A 693 23.15 10.56 21.36
CA ASP A 693 22.74 9.82 22.56
C ASP A 693 21.93 10.67 23.57
N ASP A 694 22.14 11.99 23.56
CA ASP A 694 21.45 12.95 24.43
C ASP A 694 20.22 13.60 23.79
N PHE A 695 19.84 13.20 22.57
CA PHE A 695 18.62 13.63 21.89
C PHE A 695 17.61 12.48 21.80
N SER A 696 16.32 12.80 21.94
CA SER A 696 15.24 11.84 21.73
C SER A 696 13.96 12.56 21.34
N MET A 697 13.20 11.99 20.41
CA MET A 697 11.98 12.61 19.94
C MET A 697 10.77 11.69 20.01
N VAL A 698 9.58 12.30 20.04
CA VAL A 698 8.30 11.64 19.89
C VAL A 698 7.41 12.46 18.96
N TYR A 699 6.73 11.78 18.03
CA TYR A 699 5.80 12.37 17.09
C TYR A 699 4.44 11.66 17.15
N ASP A 700 3.41 12.36 17.62
CA ASP A 700 2.05 11.84 17.77
C ASP A 700 1.20 12.21 16.54
N SER A 701 0.80 11.21 15.77
CA SER A 701 -0.07 11.43 14.61
C SER A 701 -1.56 11.48 14.95
N MET A 702 -1.92 11.31 16.23
CA MET A 702 -3.29 11.35 16.75
C MET A 702 -4.27 10.46 15.98
N HIS A 703 -3.80 9.30 15.48
CA HIS A 703 -4.54 8.38 14.61
C HIS A 703 -5.03 9.00 13.29
N GLY A 704 -4.47 10.14 12.90
CA GLY A 704 -4.75 10.83 11.64
C GLY A 704 -3.82 10.40 10.50
N VAL A 705 -3.97 11.09 9.38
CA VAL A 705 -3.34 10.74 8.10
C VAL A 705 -1.81 10.89 8.10
N ASN A 706 -1.24 11.67 9.02
CA ASN A 706 0.20 11.88 9.10
C ASN A 706 0.97 10.66 9.61
N GLY A 707 0.29 9.60 10.08
CA GLY A 707 0.92 8.37 10.54
C GLY A 707 1.87 7.72 9.50
N PRO A 708 1.38 7.37 8.29
CA PRO A 708 2.23 6.90 7.20
C PRO A 708 3.35 7.87 6.83
N TYR A 709 3.09 9.19 6.82
CA TYR A 709 4.12 10.19 6.51
C TYR A 709 5.21 10.26 7.59
N ALA A 710 4.84 10.14 8.87
CA ALA A 710 5.77 10.12 9.98
C ALA A 710 6.69 8.90 9.90
N LYS A 711 6.15 7.72 9.57
CA LYS A 711 6.95 6.52 9.33
C LYS A 711 7.90 6.71 8.15
N ALA A 712 7.40 7.18 7.01
CA ALA A 712 8.23 7.41 5.83
C ALA A 712 9.36 8.43 6.07
N VAL A 713 9.10 9.51 6.82
CA VAL A 713 10.09 10.55 7.09
C VAL A 713 11.05 10.16 8.22
N PHE A 714 10.53 9.82 9.40
CA PHE A 714 11.37 9.64 10.59
C PHE A 714 12.01 8.25 10.64
N VAL A 715 11.31 7.21 10.23
CA VAL A 715 11.81 5.82 10.28
C VAL A 715 12.58 5.51 9.00
N ASP A 716 11.92 5.59 7.84
CA ASP A 716 12.51 5.08 6.59
C ASP A 716 13.65 5.98 6.08
N GLU A 717 13.47 7.30 6.11
CA GLU A 717 14.47 8.26 5.60
C GLU A 717 15.49 8.71 6.67
N LEU A 718 15.05 9.01 7.89
CA LEU A 718 15.91 9.51 8.97
C LEU A 718 16.44 8.40 9.90
N GLY A 719 16.00 7.14 9.74
CA GLY A 719 16.56 5.98 10.43
C GLY A 719 16.23 5.86 11.92
N GLN A 720 15.17 6.54 12.39
CA GLN A 720 14.71 6.43 13.78
C GLN A 720 13.95 5.12 14.03
N ASP A 721 13.85 4.71 15.29
CA ASP A 721 13.02 3.58 15.70
C ASP A 721 11.52 3.90 15.53
N GLU A 722 10.73 2.89 15.19
CA GLU A 722 9.28 3.05 14.97
C GLU A 722 8.53 3.56 16.22
N SER A 723 9.08 3.36 17.43
CA SER A 723 8.54 3.93 18.68
C SER A 723 8.52 5.46 18.73
N VAL A 724 9.26 6.15 17.85
CA VAL A 724 9.14 7.61 17.69
C VAL A 724 7.75 8.00 17.15
N CYS A 725 7.11 7.14 16.36
CA CYS A 725 5.82 7.39 15.74
C CYS A 725 4.67 6.88 16.61
N VAL A 726 4.11 7.76 17.45
CA VAL A 726 2.99 7.47 18.33
C VAL A 726 1.66 7.66 17.59
N ASN A 727 0.69 6.78 17.85
CA ASN A 727 -0.64 6.80 17.26
C ASN A 727 -0.62 6.92 15.71
N ALA A 728 0.39 6.32 15.07
CA ALA A 728 0.69 6.47 13.64
C ALA A 728 -0.11 5.55 12.70
N ILE A 729 -1.09 4.82 13.21
CA ILE A 729 -2.03 4.04 12.39
C ILE A 729 -3.31 4.88 12.23
N PRO A 730 -3.67 5.30 11.00
CA PRO A 730 -4.91 6.02 10.75
C PRO A 730 -6.13 5.22 11.18
N LYS A 731 -7.09 5.86 11.84
CA LYS A 731 -8.37 5.26 12.24
C LYS A 731 -9.52 6.16 11.80
N ASP A 732 -10.63 5.54 11.42
CA ASP A 732 -11.82 6.24 10.91
C ASP A 732 -12.53 7.11 11.96
N ASP A 733 -12.30 6.83 13.24
CA ASP A 733 -12.77 7.58 14.40
C ASP A 733 -11.66 8.31 15.17
N PHE A 734 -10.43 8.31 14.65
CA PHE A 734 -9.22 8.82 15.32
C PHE A 734 -9.00 8.26 16.74
N GLY A 735 -9.42 7.02 17.00
CA GLY A 735 -9.35 6.42 18.35
C GLY A 735 -10.42 6.94 19.33
N GLY A 736 -11.52 7.48 18.81
CA GLY A 736 -12.63 8.07 19.59
C GLY A 736 -12.33 9.47 20.11
N GLY A 737 -11.30 10.13 19.58
CA GLY A 737 -10.80 11.43 20.04
C GLY A 737 -10.91 12.56 19.01
N HIS A 738 -10.47 13.75 19.43
CA HIS A 738 -10.24 14.87 18.51
C HIS A 738 -8.77 14.84 18.09
N ALA A 739 -8.51 14.68 16.79
CA ALA A 739 -7.18 14.84 16.23
C ALA A 739 -6.82 16.33 16.12
N ASP A 740 -6.73 17.02 17.26
CA ASP A 740 -6.42 18.46 17.37
C ASP A 740 -5.15 18.65 18.23
N PRO A 741 -4.02 19.08 17.66
CA PRO A 741 -2.73 19.09 18.35
C PRO A 741 -2.65 20.32 19.27
N ASN A 742 -3.26 20.22 20.45
CA ASN A 742 -3.17 21.22 21.51
C ASN A 742 -3.04 20.57 22.88
N LEU A 743 -2.75 21.37 23.90
CA LEU A 743 -2.51 20.90 25.27
C LEU A 743 -3.71 20.12 25.88
N THR A 744 -4.92 20.31 25.35
CA THR A 744 -6.13 19.65 25.83
C THR A 744 -6.37 18.29 25.19
N TYR A 745 -6.15 18.14 23.88
CA TYR A 745 -6.49 16.90 23.16
C TYR A 745 -5.29 15.98 22.92
N ALA A 746 -4.08 16.51 22.73
CA ALA A 746 -2.85 15.72 22.62
C ALA A 746 -2.33 15.26 24.01
N LYS A 747 -3.24 14.74 24.86
CA LYS A 747 -3.01 14.48 26.29
C LYS A 747 -1.84 13.55 26.55
N GLU A 748 -1.73 12.50 25.74
CA GLU A 748 -0.68 11.47 25.87
C GLU A 748 0.69 12.07 25.59
N LEU A 749 0.82 12.80 24.47
CA LEU A 749 2.05 13.54 24.16
C LEU A 749 2.39 14.57 25.23
N VAL A 750 1.42 15.38 25.65
CA VAL A 750 1.64 16.45 26.66
C VAL A 750 2.14 15.87 27.98
N ALA A 751 1.54 14.77 28.45
CA ALA A 751 2.01 14.07 29.64
C ALA A 751 3.40 13.43 29.44
N THR A 752 3.65 12.86 28.26
CA THR A 752 4.96 12.30 27.87
C THR A 752 6.06 13.36 27.90
N MET A 753 5.73 14.60 27.51
CA MET A 753 6.65 15.75 27.55
C MET A 753 6.73 16.41 28.94
N GLY A 754 6.09 15.82 29.96
CA GLY A 754 6.15 16.29 31.34
C GLY A 754 5.36 17.57 31.61
N LEU A 755 4.25 17.76 30.89
CA LEU A 755 3.33 18.88 31.07
C LEU A 755 1.90 18.40 31.44
N ASP A 756 1.12 19.29 32.06
CA ASP A 756 -0.33 19.14 32.16
C ASP A 756 -1.06 19.88 31.02
N LYS A 757 -2.38 19.71 30.94
CA LYS A 757 -3.22 20.37 29.92
C LYS A 757 -3.27 21.91 30.00
N LYS A 758 -2.67 22.51 31.03
CA LYS A 758 -2.53 23.96 31.20
C LYS A 758 -1.10 24.43 30.89
N GLY A 759 -0.22 23.52 30.46
CA GLY A 759 1.19 23.81 30.18
C GLY A 759 2.06 23.94 31.44
N ASN A 760 1.59 23.48 32.61
CA ASN A 760 2.43 23.44 33.81
C ASN A 760 3.31 22.19 33.81
N LYS A 761 4.53 22.33 34.33
CA LYS A 761 5.44 21.20 34.56
C LYS A 761 4.82 20.23 35.57
N ILE A 762 4.84 18.94 35.26
CA ILE A 762 4.43 17.87 36.19
C ILE A 762 5.65 17.10 36.70
N ASP A 763 5.56 16.57 37.91
CA ASP A 763 6.57 15.67 38.45
C ASP A 763 6.44 14.30 37.79
N VAL A 764 7.51 13.88 37.10
CA VAL A 764 7.59 12.59 36.39
C VAL A 764 8.53 11.60 37.08
N GLY A 765 9.02 11.91 38.29
CA GLY A 765 10.00 11.10 39.00
C GLY A 765 11.29 10.90 38.19
N ASP A 766 11.78 9.66 38.12
CA ASP A 766 13.01 9.29 37.41
C ASP A 766 12.79 9.01 35.90
N ALA A 767 11.60 9.27 35.35
CA ALA A 767 11.30 8.99 33.95
C ALA A 767 12.10 9.92 33.01
N LYS A 768 12.73 9.35 31.96
CA LYS A 768 13.41 10.13 30.92
C LYS A 768 12.37 10.79 30.01
N ILE A 769 12.30 12.12 30.06
CA ILE A 769 11.42 12.92 29.19
C ILE A 769 12.12 13.12 27.83
N PRO A 770 11.42 12.97 26.70
CA PRO A 770 11.99 13.28 25.40
C PRO A 770 12.46 14.74 25.28
N THR A 771 13.44 15.00 24.43
CA THR A 771 14.00 16.35 24.20
C THR A 771 13.14 17.17 23.25
N PHE A 772 12.43 16.50 22.33
CA PHE A 772 11.56 17.11 21.35
C PHE A 772 10.27 16.30 21.19
N GLY A 773 9.12 16.97 21.21
CA GLY A 773 7.81 16.36 21.01
C GLY A 773 7.01 17.13 19.98
N ALA A 774 6.28 16.43 19.12
CA ALA A 774 5.36 17.08 18.20
C ALA A 774 4.08 16.27 17.97
N ALA A 775 2.99 16.95 17.63
CA ALA A 775 1.73 16.31 17.22
C ALA A 775 1.17 16.95 15.96
N ALA A 776 0.41 16.19 15.17
CA ALA A 776 -0.34 16.68 14.01
C ALA A 776 -1.86 16.54 14.18
N ASP A 777 -2.62 17.30 13.38
CA ASP A 777 -4.08 17.14 13.29
C ASP A 777 -4.50 16.05 12.30
N GLY A 778 -5.81 15.81 12.20
CA GLY A 778 -6.39 14.73 11.40
C GLY A 778 -5.89 14.68 9.95
N ASP A 779 -5.80 15.81 9.25
CA ASP A 779 -5.34 15.91 7.86
C ASP A 779 -3.90 16.38 7.68
N GLY A 780 -3.17 16.55 8.79
CA GLY A 780 -1.73 16.80 8.78
C GLY A 780 -1.30 18.23 8.44
N ASP A 781 -2.24 19.18 8.42
CA ASP A 781 -1.98 20.59 8.08
C ASP A 781 -1.60 21.42 9.33
N ARG A 782 -1.71 20.85 10.55
CA ARG A 782 -1.30 21.51 11.80
C ARG A 782 -0.18 20.78 12.52
N ASN A 783 0.50 21.50 13.40
CA ASN A 783 1.54 20.99 14.28
C ASN A 783 1.53 21.67 15.66
N MET A 784 1.78 20.87 16.70
CA MET A 784 2.20 21.35 18.01
C MET A 784 3.67 20.99 18.23
N ILE A 785 4.43 21.90 18.83
CA ILE A 785 5.86 21.72 19.14
C ILE A 785 6.07 21.83 20.65
N LEU A 786 6.78 20.85 21.22
CA LEU A 786 7.11 20.74 22.63
C LEU A 786 8.61 20.48 22.81
N GLY A 787 9.20 21.13 23.80
CA GLY A 787 10.47 20.74 24.39
C GLY A 787 10.24 19.96 25.68
N THR A 788 11.31 19.48 26.31
CA THR A 788 11.26 18.87 27.65
C THR A 788 10.60 19.83 28.64
N GLN A 789 9.41 19.49 29.13
CA GLN A 789 8.60 20.32 30.04
C GLN A 789 8.39 21.75 29.54
N PHE A 790 8.30 21.94 28.22
CA PHE A 790 8.22 23.26 27.61
C PHE A 790 7.25 23.29 26.44
N PHE A 791 6.29 24.22 26.46
CA PHE A 791 5.35 24.44 25.37
C PHE A 791 5.80 25.62 24.51
N VAL A 792 5.89 25.39 23.19
CA VAL A 792 6.13 26.45 22.22
C VAL A 792 4.80 26.92 21.67
N THR A 793 4.46 28.20 21.86
CA THR A 793 3.22 28.72 21.27
C THR A 793 3.33 28.71 19.73
N PRO A 794 2.23 28.48 18.99
CA PRO A 794 2.29 28.49 17.52
C PRO A 794 2.79 29.82 16.93
N SER A 795 2.51 30.93 17.62
CA SER A 795 2.97 32.25 17.21
C SER A 795 4.48 32.43 17.41
N ASP A 796 5.03 31.98 18.54
CA ASP A 796 6.50 31.96 18.76
C ASP A 796 7.18 31.00 17.78
N SER A 797 6.57 29.84 17.51
CA SER A 797 7.07 28.86 16.53
C SER A 797 7.26 29.50 15.15
N LEU A 798 6.25 30.21 14.65
CA LEU A 798 6.34 30.96 13.39
C LEU A 798 7.48 32.00 13.40
N ALA A 799 7.59 32.78 14.48
CA ALA A 799 8.61 33.82 14.60
C ALA A 799 10.03 33.24 14.62
N ILE A 800 10.23 32.12 15.33
CA ILE A 800 11.51 31.42 15.41
C ILE A 800 11.87 30.80 14.07
N ILE A 801 10.95 30.12 13.40
CA ILE A 801 11.20 29.55 12.07
C ILE A 801 11.60 30.66 11.08
N ALA A 802 10.93 31.81 11.11
CA ALA A 802 11.28 32.96 10.27
C ALA A 802 12.68 33.52 10.60
N ALA A 803 13.04 33.61 11.89
CA ALA A 803 14.33 34.13 12.33
C ALA A 803 15.51 33.22 11.94
N TYR A 804 15.25 31.92 11.77
CA TYR A 804 16.25 30.92 11.38
C TYR A 804 16.12 30.45 9.93
N ALA A 805 15.31 31.10 9.09
CA ALA A 805 15.01 30.61 7.74
C ALA A 805 16.27 30.27 6.91
N ASP A 806 17.37 31.01 7.09
CA ASP A 806 18.64 30.79 6.38
C ASP A 806 19.36 29.47 6.71
N VAL A 807 18.97 28.75 7.77
CA VAL A 807 19.52 27.41 8.06
C VAL A 807 18.88 26.33 7.19
N ILE A 808 17.71 26.59 6.61
CA ILE A 808 16.99 25.64 5.76
C ILE A 808 17.46 25.83 4.31
N PRO A 809 18.00 24.78 3.65
CA PRO A 809 18.57 24.89 2.30
C PRO A 809 17.65 25.55 1.27
N PHE A 810 16.35 25.26 1.30
CA PHE A 810 15.36 25.86 0.41
C PHE A 810 15.39 27.39 0.38
N PHE A 811 15.38 28.03 1.56
CA PHE A 811 15.37 29.48 1.65
C PHE A 811 16.74 30.07 1.30
N LYS A 812 17.80 29.46 1.84
CA LYS A 812 19.17 29.89 1.58
C LYS A 812 19.53 29.86 0.09
N ALA A 813 19.16 28.79 -0.62
CA ALA A 813 19.44 28.63 -2.05
C ALA A 813 18.74 29.68 -2.93
N GLN A 814 17.66 30.29 -2.44
CA GLN A 814 16.90 31.32 -3.13
C GLN A 814 17.28 32.75 -2.71
N GLY A 815 18.37 32.91 -1.95
CA GLY A 815 18.87 34.21 -1.50
C GLY A 815 18.28 34.70 -0.18
N GLY A 816 17.70 33.79 0.62
CA GLY A 816 17.08 34.10 1.90
C GLY A 816 15.58 34.37 1.80
N LEU A 817 14.95 34.52 2.96
CA LEU A 817 13.52 34.81 3.08
C LEU A 817 13.22 36.25 2.59
N LYS A 818 12.13 36.44 1.84
CA LYS A 818 11.71 37.77 1.35
C LYS A 818 10.50 38.34 2.09
N GLY A 819 9.59 37.46 2.50
CA GLY A 819 8.36 37.88 3.16
C GLY A 819 7.83 36.86 4.14
N VAL A 820 7.05 37.37 5.09
CA VAL A 820 6.32 36.59 6.08
C VAL A 820 4.87 37.04 6.15
N ALA A 821 3.98 36.13 6.53
CA ALA A 821 2.61 36.49 6.87
C ALA A 821 2.10 35.76 8.09
N ARG A 822 1.18 36.40 8.79
CA ARG A 822 0.39 35.77 9.84
C ARG A 822 -1.07 36.15 9.69
N SER A 823 -1.96 35.30 10.18
CA SER A 823 -3.35 35.73 10.33
C SER A 823 -3.45 36.78 11.44
N MET A 824 -4.40 37.70 11.32
CA MET A 824 -4.61 38.82 12.23
C MET A 824 -4.70 38.41 13.72
N PRO A 825 -5.38 37.31 14.09
CA PRO A 825 -5.43 36.86 15.49
C PRO A 825 -4.11 36.33 16.04
N THR A 826 -3.17 35.96 15.16
CA THR A 826 -1.86 35.45 15.57
C THR A 826 -1.02 36.56 16.19
N SER A 827 -0.27 36.22 17.25
CA SER A 827 0.57 37.18 17.95
C SER A 827 1.58 37.85 17.01
N GLY A 828 1.92 39.10 17.33
CA GLY A 828 2.88 39.92 16.60
C GLY A 828 4.35 39.55 16.82
N ALA A 829 4.66 38.37 17.38
CA ALA A 829 6.04 37.92 17.58
C ALA A 829 6.85 37.91 16.26
N VAL A 830 6.26 37.43 15.16
CA VAL A 830 6.92 37.41 13.85
C VAL A 830 7.11 38.82 13.27
N ASP A 831 6.31 39.80 13.70
CA ASP A 831 6.40 41.19 13.24
C ASP A 831 7.72 41.83 13.71
N LEU A 832 8.17 41.45 14.91
CA LEU A 832 9.43 41.89 15.49
C LEU A 832 10.62 41.34 14.70
N VAL A 833 10.54 40.08 14.30
CA VAL A 833 11.53 39.40 13.45
C VAL A 833 11.57 40.03 12.06
N ALA A 834 10.40 40.23 11.44
CA ALA A 834 10.29 40.85 10.12
C ALA A 834 10.89 42.27 10.10
N LYS A 835 10.69 43.03 11.17
CA LYS A 835 11.28 44.36 11.33
C LYS A 835 12.80 44.33 11.48
N ASP A 836 13.33 43.42 12.28
CA ASP A 836 14.78 43.28 12.53
C ASP A 836 15.53 42.79 11.27
N LEU A 837 14.96 41.81 10.58
CA LEU A 837 15.55 41.20 9.40
C LEU A 837 15.11 41.84 8.07
N ASN A 838 14.26 42.87 8.13
CA ASN A 838 13.76 43.66 7.00
C ASN A 838 13.05 42.82 5.92
N PHE A 839 12.11 41.98 6.35
CA PHE A 839 11.21 41.22 5.47
C PHE A 839 9.89 41.98 5.23
N ASP A 840 9.23 41.71 4.09
CA ASP A 840 7.84 42.13 3.92
C ASP A 840 6.96 41.37 4.94
N LEU A 841 6.03 42.06 5.60
CA LEU A 841 5.10 41.48 6.58
C LEU A 841 3.66 41.69 6.13
N PHE A 842 2.85 40.63 6.16
CA PHE A 842 1.42 40.70 5.89
C PHE A 842 0.59 40.18 7.06
N GLU A 843 -0.33 41.03 7.53
CA GLU A 843 -1.39 40.64 8.46
C GLU A 843 -2.66 40.34 7.64
N THR A 844 -3.03 39.07 7.53
CA THR A 844 -4.17 38.63 6.70
C THR A 844 -5.38 38.22 7.55
N PRO A 845 -6.59 38.09 7.00
CA PRO A 845 -7.66 37.39 7.69
C PRO A 845 -7.30 35.92 7.91
N THR A 846 -8.03 35.25 8.81
CA THR A 846 -7.89 33.80 8.98
C THR A 846 -8.34 33.05 7.73
N GLY A 847 -7.53 32.09 7.29
CA GLY A 847 -7.79 31.29 6.09
C GLY A 847 -6.62 31.30 5.12
N TRP A 848 -6.12 30.11 4.79
CA TRP A 848 -4.87 29.94 4.02
C TRP A 848 -4.90 30.50 2.60
N LYS A 849 -6.09 30.67 2.01
CA LYS A 849 -6.27 31.27 0.67
C LYS A 849 -5.60 32.64 0.51
N TYR A 850 -5.56 33.47 1.56
CA TYR A 850 -4.90 34.79 1.51
C TYR A 850 -3.38 34.66 1.41
N PHE A 851 -2.79 33.65 2.06
CA PHE A 851 -1.37 33.36 1.90
C PHE A 851 -1.08 32.78 0.52
N GLY A 852 -1.96 31.93 0.00
CA GLY A 852 -1.87 31.40 -1.37
C GLY A 852 -1.74 32.51 -2.42
N ASN A 853 -2.58 33.55 -2.33
CA ASN A 853 -2.48 34.73 -3.19
C ASN A 853 -1.09 35.40 -3.11
N LEU A 854 -0.56 35.61 -1.90
CA LEU A 854 0.76 36.21 -1.70
C LEU A 854 1.88 35.33 -2.29
N MET A 855 1.81 34.01 -2.09
CA MET A 855 2.75 33.04 -2.68
C MET A 855 2.70 33.01 -4.20
N ASP A 856 1.52 33.22 -4.79
CA ASP A 856 1.27 33.20 -6.24
C ASP A 856 1.40 34.57 -6.92
N SER A 857 1.64 35.64 -6.15
CA SER A 857 1.59 37.02 -6.64
C SER A 857 2.39 37.24 -7.93
N LYS A 858 3.64 36.76 -7.99
CA LYS A 858 4.44 36.82 -9.23
C LYS A 858 4.05 35.75 -10.24
N ALA A 859 3.97 34.50 -9.79
CA ALA A 859 3.89 33.33 -10.68
C ALA A 859 2.58 33.27 -11.48
N LEU A 860 1.47 33.68 -10.88
CA LEU A 860 0.14 33.63 -11.51
C LEU A 860 -0.41 35.02 -11.84
N TYR A 861 -0.07 36.05 -11.05
CA TYR A 861 -0.68 37.39 -11.20
C TYR A 861 0.28 38.46 -11.74
N GLY A 862 1.56 38.14 -11.98
CA GLY A 862 2.55 39.09 -12.49
C GLY A 862 2.88 40.24 -11.53
N GLY A 863 2.51 40.11 -10.25
CA GLY A 863 2.77 41.06 -9.17
C GLY A 863 4.18 40.97 -8.59
N LYS A 864 4.34 41.49 -7.37
CA LYS A 864 5.63 41.49 -6.66
C LYS A 864 6.01 40.07 -6.25
N ASP A 865 7.31 39.77 -6.32
CA ASP A 865 7.86 38.50 -5.85
C ASP A 865 8.05 38.51 -4.33
N TYR A 866 7.11 37.92 -3.61
CA TYR A 866 7.22 37.73 -2.16
C TYR A 866 7.93 36.43 -1.78
N THR A 867 8.30 35.57 -2.76
CA THR A 867 8.91 34.27 -2.49
C THR A 867 10.45 34.33 -2.50
N PRO A 868 11.14 33.62 -1.60
CA PRO A 868 10.63 32.65 -0.62
C PRO A 868 9.85 33.28 0.53
N PHE A 869 8.83 32.55 1.01
CA PHE A 869 7.78 33.07 1.89
C PHE A 869 7.41 32.06 2.98
N ILE A 870 7.23 32.53 4.21
CA ILE A 870 6.77 31.72 5.36
C ILE A 870 5.50 32.33 5.92
N CYS A 871 4.53 31.51 6.31
CA CYS A 871 3.33 32.00 6.97
C CYS A 871 2.79 31.05 8.03
N GLY A 872 2.00 31.59 8.96
CA GLY A 872 1.40 30.80 10.02
C GLY A 872 0.15 31.41 10.65
N GLU A 873 -0.53 30.57 11.40
CA GLU A 873 -1.76 30.86 12.13
C GLU A 873 -1.62 30.32 13.56
N GLU A 874 -2.10 31.11 14.53
CA GLU A 874 -2.14 30.74 15.95
C GLU A 874 -2.82 29.40 16.25
N SER A 875 -3.69 28.95 15.36
CA SER A 875 -4.35 27.65 15.42
C SER A 875 -3.42 26.52 14.95
N PHE A 876 -2.18 26.50 15.43
CA PHE A 876 -1.18 25.44 15.18
C PHE A 876 -0.83 25.23 13.69
N GLY A 877 -1.03 26.23 12.83
CA GLY A 877 -0.79 26.11 11.40
C GLY A 877 0.47 26.84 10.98
N THR A 878 1.44 26.17 10.35
CA THR A 878 2.64 26.83 9.79
C THR A 878 2.98 26.21 8.44
N GLY A 879 3.54 27.00 7.53
CA GLY A 879 3.94 26.52 6.21
C GLY A 879 4.75 27.56 5.43
N SER A 880 5.09 27.21 4.19
CA SER A 880 5.85 28.07 3.28
C SER A 880 5.42 27.86 1.83
N ASN A 881 6.01 28.60 0.89
CA ASN A 881 5.65 28.57 -0.53
C ASN A 881 6.00 27.28 -1.30
N HIS A 882 6.48 26.23 -0.62
CA HIS A 882 6.74 24.90 -1.21
C HIS A 882 5.45 24.23 -1.70
N VAL A 883 4.38 24.32 -0.90
CA VAL A 883 3.02 23.92 -1.26
C VAL A 883 2.07 25.12 -1.15
N ARG A 884 0.75 24.89 -1.26
CA ARG A 884 -0.30 25.91 -1.08
C ARG A 884 -1.27 25.55 0.05
N GLU A 885 -0.81 24.76 0.99
CA GLU A 885 -1.48 24.42 2.24
C GLU A 885 -0.50 24.62 3.42
N LYS A 886 -1.03 24.57 4.64
CA LYS A 886 -0.17 24.41 5.82
C LYS A 886 0.44 23.01 5.79
N ASP A 887 1.57 22.83 6.47
CA ASP A 887 2.23 21.52 6.53
C ASP A 887 2.85 21.29 7.92
N GLY A 888 2.26 20.34 8.66
CA GLY A 888 2.69 20.03 10.01
C GLY A 888 4.06 19.35 10.08
N ILE A 889 4.35 18.42 9.15
CA ILE A 889 5.65 17.74 9.10
C ILE A 889 6.74 18.69 8.65
N TRP A 890 6.45 19.57 7.69
CA TRP A 890 7.37 20.63 7.28
C TRP A 890 7.78 21.51 8.47
N ALA A 891 6.84 21.90 9.33
CA ALA A 891 7.15 22.72 10.50
C ALA A 891 8.02 21.95 11.52
N VAL A 892 7.79 20.65 11.70
CA VAL A 892 8.65 19.79 12.53
C VAL A 892 10.06 19.68 11.96
N LEU A 893 10.21 19.43 10.66
CA LEU A 893 11.51 19.37 10.00
C LEU A 893 12.24 20.74 10.01
N ALA A 894 11.50 21.85 9.95
CA ALA A 894 12.06 23.18 10.14
C ALA A 894 12.64 23.34 11.56
N TRP A 895 11.91 22.94 12.60
CA TRP A 895 12.42 22.93 13.97
C TRP A 895 13.64 22.02 14.16
N LEU A 896 13.61 20.80 13.60
CA LEU A 896 14.75 19.89 13.65
C LEU A 896 15.97 20.46 12.91
N SER A 897 15.77 21.19 11.81
CA SER A 897 16.86 21.88 11.10
C SER A 897 17.48 22.99 11.96
N ILE A 898 16.66 23.74 12.69
CA ILE A 898 17.14 24.76 13.63
C ILE A 898 17.95 24.12 14.75
N LEU A 899 17.41 23.08 15.38
CA LEU A 899 18.10 22.32 16.42
C LEU A 899 19.40 21.72 15.90
N ALA A 900 19.42 21.15 14.69
CA ALA A 900 20.62 20.58 14.08
C ALA A 900 21.69 21.65 13.84
N SER A 901 21.29 22.85 13.40
CA SER A 901 22.22 23.95 13.19
C SER A 901 22.88 24.44 14.48
N GLU A 902 22.12 24.57 15.56
CA GLU A 902 22.61 24.99 16.88
C GLU A 902 23.39 23.86 17.60
N ASN A 903 23.23 22.61 17.17
CA ASN A 903 23.87 21.42 17.73
C ASN A 903 24.85 20.72 16.77
N SER A 904 25.37 21.46 15.79
CA SER A 904 26.31 20.94 14.78
C SER A 904 27.64 20.42 15.36
N ASP A 905 27.99 20.83 16.59
CA ASP A 905 29.13 20.32 17.35
C ASP A 905 28.65 19.36 18.44
N ALA A 906 28.72 18.05 18.15
CA ALA A 906 28.29 16.98 19.04
C ALA A 906 29.07 16.91 20.38
N SER A 907 30.22 17.59 20.48
CA SER A 907 31.02 17.62 21.72
C SER A 907 30.47 18.60 22.77
N LYS A 908 29.55 19.49 22.38
CA LYS A 908 28.95 20.48 23.28
C LYS A 908 27.64 19.95 23.89
N PRO A 909 27.28 20.45 25.09
CA PRO A 909 25.95 20.20 25.66
C PRO A 909 24.85 20.55 24.66
N LEU A 910 23.80 19.73 24.63
CA LEU A 910 22.65 19.93 23.77
C LEU A 910 22.00 21.30 24.04
N VAL A 911 21.86 22.11 22.99
CA VAL A 911 20.98 23.29 22.96
C VAL A 911 19.55 22.81 22.75
N THR A 912 18.69 23.07 23.71
CA THR A 912 17.31 22.58 23.74
C THR A 912 16.32 23.53 23.05
N VAL A 913 15.06 23.09 22.88
CA VAL A 913 13.96 23.94 22.42
C VAL A 913 13.76 25.15 23.35
N GLU A 914 13.80 24.95 24.68
CA GLU A 914 13.66 26.05 25.65
C GLU A 914 14.82 27.06 25.52
N ASP A 915 16.05 26.60 25.29
CA ASP A 915 17.19 27.50 25.06
C ASP A 915 17.02 28.37 23.82
N ILE A 916 16.54 27.79 22.71
CA ILE A 916 16.27 28.53 21.47
C ILE A 916 15.17 29.58 21.69
N VAL A 917 14.08 29.20 22.36
CA VAL A 917 12.94 30.08 22.59
C VAL A 917 13.31 31.21 23.56
N THR A 918 14.03 30.91 24.64
CA THR A 918 14.48 31.93 25.59
C THR A 918 15.53 32.86 24.98
N LYS A 919 16.44 32.35 24.13
CA LYS A 919 17.35 33.16 23.30
C LYS A 919 16.57 34.09 22.36
N HIS A 920 15.49 33.60 21.75
CA HIS A 920 14.61 34.41 20.90
C HIS A 920 13.93 35.54 21.70
N TRP A 921 13.32 35.21 22.84
CA TRP A 921 12.69 36.19 23.71
C TRP A 921 13.67 37.21 24.29
N ALA A 922 14.89 36.81 24.61
CA ALA A 922 15.93 37.73 25.07
C ALA A 922 16.33 38.75 23.99
N LYS A 923 16.26 38.36 22.71
CA LYS A 923 16.57 39.25 21.58
C LYS A 923 15.41 40.18 21.23
N TYR A 924 14.19 39.65 21.14
CA TYR A 924 13.04 40.37 20.57
C TYR A 924 12.04 40.88 21.61
N GLY A 925 12.15 40.45 22.87
CA GLY A 925 11.05 40.53 23.82
C GLY A 925 10.10 39.32 23.68
N ARG A 926 9.11 39.24 24.55
CA ARG A 926 8.14 38.14 24.57
C ARG A 926 6.73 38.65 24.36
N ASN A 927 6.01 38.03 23.42
CA ASN A 927 4.59 38.24 23.23
C ASN A 927 3.84 37.15 24.00
N TYR A 928 3.46 37.45 25.24
CA TYR A 928 2.56 36.58 25.99
C TYR A 928 1.24 36.47 25.26
N TYR A 929 0.75 35.24 25.06
CA TYR A 929 -0.40 34.99 24.21
C TYR A 929 -1.29 33.90 24.80
N CYS A 930 -2.61 34.07 24.68
CA CYS A 930 -3.58 32.98 24.87
C CYS A 930 -4.82 33.19 24.00
N ARG A 931 -5.54 32.10 23.73
CA ARG A 931 -6.86 32.11 23.10
C ARG A 931 -7.90 31.46 24.02
N TRP A 932 -9.02 32.14 24.22
CA TRP A 932 -10.19 31.65 24.95
C TRP A 932 -11.33 31.41 23.98
N ASP A 933 -11.78 30.15 23.90
CA ASP A 933 -12.90 29.74 23.06
C ASP A 933 -14.14 29.47 23.92
N PHE A 934 -15.23 30.17 23.61
CA PHE A 934 -16.54 29.97 24.21
C PHE A 934 -17.44 29.25 23.22
N GLU A 935 -17.43 27.92 23.29
CA GLU A 935 -18.11 27.05 22.33
C GLU A 935 -19.57 26.82 22.68
N GLY A 936 -20.40 26.58 21.66
CA GLY A 936 -21.80 26.22 21.85
C GLY A 936 -22.69 27.36 22.37
N VAL A 937 -22.25 28.61 22.25
CA VAL A 937 -23.05 29.78 22.64
C VAL A 937 -24.18 30.03 21.64
N ASP A 938 -25.28 30.63 22.09
CA ASP A 938 -26.36 31.04 21.19
C ASP A 938 -25.85 32.10 20.20
N LYS A 939 -26.07 31.83 18.91
CA LYS A 939 -25.60 32.66 17.81
C LYS A 939 -26.19 34.07 17.85
N ALA A 940 -27.46 34.23 18.22
CA ALA A 940 -28.10 35.54 18.15
C ALA A 940 -27.55 36.51 19.22
N PRO A 941 -27.48 36.14 20.51
CA PRO A 941 -26.82 36.97 21.52
C PRO A 941 -25.33 37.20 21.26
N ALA A 942 -24.59 36.18 20.80
CA ALA A 942 -23.17 36.34 20.47
C ALA A 942 -22.96 37.32 19.29
N THR A 943 -23.87 37.33 18.31
CA THR A 943 -23.86 38.32 17.21
C THR A 943 -24.14 39.72 17.74
N ALA A 944 -25.12 39.89 18.63
CA ALA A 944 -25.44 41.18 19.25
C ALA A 944 -24.27 41.74 20.06
N MET A 945 -23.53 40.88 20.77
CA MET A 945 -22.29 41.24 21.47
C MET A 945 -21.23 41.81 20.51
N MET A 946 -20.97 41.12 19.40
CA MET A 946 -20.03 41.58 18.37
C MET A 946 -20.47 42.90 17.73
N ASP A 947 -21.77 43.05 17.44
CA ASP A 947 -22.33 44.28 16.86
C ASP A 947 -22.24 45.46 17.83
N LYS A 948 -22.44 45.24 19.14
CA LYS A 948 -22.19 46.26 20.16
C LYS A 948 -20.74 46.71 20.15
N MET A 949 -19.78 45.79 20.24
CA MET A 949 -18.36 46.14 20.21
C MET A 949 -17.97 46.90 18.93
N ARG A 950 -18.53 46.49 17.79
CA ARG A 950 -18.35 47.16 16.49
C ARG A 950 -18.84 48.61 16.49
N ALA A 951 -20.02 48.86 17.07
CA ALA A 951 -20.57 50.21 17.22
C ALA A 951 -19.73 51.09 18.16
N ASP A 952 -19.10 50.48 19.17
CA ASP A 952 -18.32 51.19 20.19
C ASP A 952 -16.85 51.45 19.81
N THR A 953 -16.38 51.00 18.63
CA THR A 953 -14.98 51.17 18.17
C THR A 953 -14.47 52.62 18.25
N THR A 954 -15.26 53.59 17.78
CA THR A 954 -14.88 55.01 17.84
C THR A 954 -14.82 55.51 19.28
N ALA A 955 -15.77 55.11 20.12
CA ALA A 955 -15.83 55.52 21.53
C ALA A 955 -14.72 54.89 22.39
N ASN A 956 -14.20 53.73 21.99
CA ASN A 956 -13.11 53.04 22.68
C ASN A 956 -11.72 53.48 22.21
N THR A 957 -11.58 54.12 21.04
CA THR A 957 -10.29 54.64 20.57
C THR A 957 -9.82 55.81 21.46
N GLY A 958 -8.60 55.72 21.99
CA GLY A 958 -8.03 56.67 22.95
C GLY A 958 -8.49 56.47 24.41
N LYS A 959 -9.37 55.49 24.68
CA LYS A 959 -9.88 55.22 26.02
C LYS A 959 -8.83 54.53 26.89
N VAL A 960 -8.74 54.93 28.15
CA VAL A 960 -7.96 54.24 29.19
C VAL A 960 -8.85 53.20 29.86
N VAL A 961 -8.41 51.95 29.89
CA VAL A 961 -9.12 50.82 30.52
C VAL A 961 -8.14 50.03 31.38
N GLY A 962 -8.38 50.02 32.70
CA GLY A 962 -7.37 49.57 33.67
C GLY A 962 -6.09 50.39 33.57
N LYS A 963 -4.95 49.72 33.35
CA LYS A 963 -3.64 50.35 33.10
C LYS A 963 -3.33 50.59 31.61
N TYR A 964 -4.20 50.14 30.71
CA TYR A 964 -3.95 50.16 29.26
C TYR A 964 -4.61 51.37 28.59
N THR A 965 -4.00 51.88 27.53
CA THR A 965 -4.59 52.90 26.65
C THR A 965 -4.82 52.29 25.27
N ILE A 966 -6.08 52.23 24.84
CA ILE A 966 -6.48 51.70 23.52
C ILE A 966 -6.06 52.73 22.46
N ALA A 967 -4.97 52.45 21.75
CA ALA A 967 -4.49 53.30 20.65
C ALA A 967 -5.41 53.24 19.43
N THR A 968 -5.98 52.07 19.15
CA THR A 968 -6.89 51.86 18.02
C THR A 968 -7.91 50.80 18.38
N ALA A 969 -9.19 51.07 18.10
CA ALA A 969 -10.23 50.06 18.10
C ALA A 969 -10.91 50.04 16.73
N ASP A 970 -10.91 48.89 16.06
CA ASP A 970 -11.44 48.74 14.71
C ASP A 970 -12.10 47.38 14.47
N ASP A 971 -12.78 47.24 13.34
CA ASP A 971 -13.22 45.95 12.80
C ASP A 971 -12.38 45.64 11.56
N PHE A 972 -11.52 44.62 11.69
CA PHE A 972 -10.47 44.34 10.74
C PHE A 972 -11.03 44.18 9.32
N THR A 973 -10.46 44.96 8.41
CA THR A 973 -10.74 44.91 6.98
C THR A 973 -9.42 44.72 6.25
N TYR A 974 -9.38 43.73 5.37
CA TYR A 974 -8.22 43.41 4.54
C TYR A 974 -8.55 43.67 3.08
N VAL A 975 -7.64 44.36 2.40
CA VAL A 975 -7.65 44.50 0.94
C VAL A 975 -6.49 43.65 0.44
N ASP A 976 -6.80 42.59 -0.30
CA ASP A 976 -5.79 41.69 -0.82
C ASP A 976 -4.90 42.43 -1.85
N PRO A 977 -3.58 42.47 -1.65
CA PRO A 977 -2.68 43.24 -2.52
C PRO A 977 -2.44 42.58 -3.88
N VAL A 978 -2.94 41.36 -4.10
CA VAL A 978 -2.75 40.58 -5.32
C VAL A 978 -3.97 40.66 -6.21
N ASP A 979 -5.16 40.36 -5.69
CA ASP A 979 -6.40 40.32 -6.47
C ASP A 979 -7.37 41.49 -6.22
N GLY A 980 -7.07 42.36 -5.24
CA GLY A 980 -7.88 43.53 -4.88
C GLY A 980 -9.19 43.20 -4.15
N SER A 981 -9.42 41.93 -3.77
CA SER A 981 -10.60 41.52 -3.02
C SER A 981 -10.62 42.14 -1.62
N ILE A 982 -11.82 42.42 -1.11
CA ILE A 982 -12.01 43.09 0.18
C ILE A 982 -12.74 42.18 1.15
N ALA A 983 -12.03 41.73 2.19
CA ALA A 983 -12.59 40.97 3.31
C ALA A 983 -12.91 41.92 4.47
N LYS A 984 -14.20 42.12 4.77
CA LYS A 984 -14.69 42.97 5.87
C LYS A 984 -15.13 42.13 7.05
N LYS A 985 -15.27 42.76 8.23
CA LYS A 985 -15.81 42.14 9.45
C LYS A 985 -15.02 40.92 9.94
N GLN A 986 -13.69 40.97 9.82
CA GLN A 986 -12.84 39.81 10.08
C GLN A 986 -12.45 39.65 11.56
N GLY A 987 -12.78 40.63 12.41
CA GLY A 987 -12.62 40.57 13.85
C GLY A 987 -12.47 41.96 14.46
N ILE A 988 -13.03 42.16 15.66
CA ILE A 988 -12.88 43.41 16.41
C ILE A 988 -11.52 43.39 17.09
N ARG A 989 -10.73 44.46 16.93
CA ARG A 989 -9.40 44.58 17.56
C ARG A 989 -9.37 45.78 18.47
N PHE A 990 -8.73 45.62 19.62
CA PHE A 990 -8.34 46.68 20.54
C PHE A 990 -6.82 46.65 20.68
N LEU A 991 -6.15 47.57 20.01
CA LEU A 991 -4.69 47.67 19.97
C LEU A 991 -4.24 48.69 21.02
N MET A 992 -3.40 48.27 21.96
CA MET A 992 -2.91 49.09 23.06
C MET A 992 -1.65 49.86 22.66
N SER A 993 -1.39 50.97 23.34
CA SER A 993 -0.22 51.83 23.04
C SER A 993 1.13 51.20 23.39
N ASP A 994 1.15 50.17 24.24
CA ASP A 994 2.34 49.44 24.66
C ASP A 994 2.68 48.23 23.77
N GLY A 995 1.87 47.99 22.72
CA GLY A 995 2.00 46.83 21.82
C GLY A 995 1.10 45.65 22.18
N SER A 996 0.40 45.69 23.31
CA SER A 996 -0.59 44.66 23.70
C SER A 996 -1.85 44.72 22.84
N ARG A 997 -2.58 43.61 22.71
CA ARG A 997 -3.76 43.51 21.83
C ARG A 997 -4.84 42.60 22.43
N ILE A 998 -6.10 42.96 22.20
CA ILE A 998 -7.27 42.10 22.44
C ILE A 998 -8.05 41.98 21.14
N ILE A 999 -8.41 40.77 20.75
CA ILE A 999 -9.12 40.50 19.50
C ILE A 999 -10.35 39.62 19.80
N PHE A 1000 -11.47 39.93 19.15
CA PHE A 1000 -12.68 39.12 19.20
C PHE A 1000 -13.09 38.65 17.82
N ARG A 1001 -13.38 37.37 17.68
CA ARG A 1001 -13.96 36.77 16.47
C ARG A 1001 -15.16 35.91 16.82
N LEU A 1002 -16.11 35.86 15.90
CA LEU A 1002 -17.27 34.98 15.99
C LEU A 1002 -17.18 33.97 14.85
N SER A 1003 -17.05 32.70 15.20
CA SER A 1003 -17.16 31.57 14.28
C SER A 1003 -18.50 30.86 14.48
N GLY A 1004 -19.08 30.28 13.44
CA GLY A 1004 -20.31 29.52 13.59
C GLY A 1004 -20.54 28.56 12.43
N THR A 1005 -20.95 27.35 12.78
CA THR A 1005 -21.35 26.29 11.84
C THR A 1005 -22.86 26.16 11.92
N ALA A 1006 -23.55 26.06 10.79
CA ALA A 1006 -25.00 25.88 10.81
C ALA A 1006 -25.34 24.52 11.47
N GLY A 1007 -25.99 24.55 12.64
CA GLY A 1007 -26.53 23.38 13.34
C GLY A 1007 -26.06 23.15 14.78
N SER A 1008 -24.96 23.77 15.24
CA SER A 1008 -24.32 23.46 16.54
C SER A 1008 -24.05 24.66 17.47
N GLY A 1009 -24.65 25.83 17.19
CA GLY A 1009 -24.40 27.07 17.92
C GLY A 1009 -23.30 27.94 17.27
N ALA A 1010 -22.78 28.92 18.00
CA ALA A 1010 -21.64 29.73 17.62
C ALA A 1010 -20.49 29.56 18.62
N THR A 1011 -19.28 29.98 18.22
CA THR A 1011 -18.11 30.04 19.08
C THR A 1011 -17.56 31.46 19.05
N VAL A 1012 -17.51 32.10 20.21
CA VAL A 1012 -16.77 33.36 20.40
C VAL A 1012 -15.33 33.00 20.71
N ARG A 1013 -14.39 33.56 19.96
CA ARG A 1013 -12.95 33.44 20.19
C ARG A 1013 -12.40 34.78 20.64
N MET A 1014 -11.78 34.78 21.82
CA MET A 1014 -11.11 35.92 22.41
C MET A 1014 -9.60 35.65 22.44
N TYR A 1015 -8.83 36.49 21.77
CA TYR A 1015 -7.37 36.38 21.67
C TYR A 1015 -6.76 37.52 22.45
N ILE A 1016 -5.77 37.21 23.29
CA ILE A 1016 -5.18 38.15 24.22
C ILE A 1016 -3.67 38.08 24.09
N GLU A 1017 -3.06 39.23 23.86
CA GLU A 1017 -1.62 39.36 23.69
C GLU A 1017 -1.07 40.51 24.53
N GLN A 1018 -0.03 40.27 25.31
CA GLN A 1018 0.74 41.29 26.00
C GLN A 1018 2.20 41.23 25.59
N TYR A 1019 2.73 42.34 25.08
CA TYR A 1019 4.14 42.44 24.70
C TYR A 1019 4.98 42.91 25.89
N GLU A 1020 6.00 42.14 26.24
CA GLU A 1020 6.95 42.45 27.30
C GLU A 1020 8.38 42.52 26.73
N PRO A 1021 9.01 43.70 26.68
CA PRO A 1021 10.32 43.87 26.06
C PRO A 1021 11.48 43.32 26.91
N SER A 1022 11.29 43.16 28.22
CA SER A 1022 12.37 42.77 29.14
C SER A 1022 11.97 41.78 30.24
N ASN A 1023 10.72 41.81 30.74
CA ASN A 1023 10.27 40.90 31.79
C ASN A 1023 9.68 39.61 31.18
N ILE A 1024 10.55 38.77 30.63
CA ILE A 1024 10.18 37.63 29.78
C ILE A 1024 9.96 36.30 30.52
N SER A 1025 10.18 36.28 31.85
CA SER A 1025 10.13 35.07 32.68
C SER A 1025 8.83 34.90 33.48
N MET A 1026 7.85 35.78 33.32
CA MET A 1026 6.55 35.63 33.96
C MET A 1026 5.83 34.37 33.48
N VAL A 1027 5.00 33.79 34.35
CA VAL A 1027 4.02 32.78 33.97
C VAL A 1027 2.94 33.45 33.12
N VAL A 1028 2.52 32.82 32.02
CA VAL A 1028 1.59 33.40 31.04
C VAL A 1028 0.29 33.87 31.69
N SER A 1029 -0.28 33.08 32.60
CA SER A 1029 -1.53 33.43 33.31
C SER A 1029 -1.40 34.71 34.13
N ASP A 1030 -0.23 34.95 34.72
CA ASP A 1030 0.01 36.13 35.55
C ASP A 1030 0.27 37.37 34.69
N ALA A 1031 1.01 37.20 33.58
CA ALA A 1031 1.25 38.26 32.62
C ALA A 1031 -0.08 38.77 32.03
N LEU A 1032 -0.95 37.86 31.58
CA LEU A 1032 -2.18 38.22 30.86
C LEU A 1032 -3.36 38.60 31.76
N LYS A 1033 -3.26 38.40 33.08
CA LYS A 1033 -4.38 38.53 34.03
C LYS A 1033 -5.14 39.85 33.90
N ASP A 1034 -4.42 40.98 33.93
CA ASP A 1034 -5.03 42.30 33.87
C ASP A 1034 -5.70 42.56 32.51
N LEU A 1035 -5.10 42.05 31.43
CA LEU A 1035 -5.61 42.25 30.08
C LEU A 1035 -6.85 41.36 29.80
N ILE A 1036 -6.91 40.17 30.40
CA ILE A 1036 -8.10 39.31 30.41
C ILE A 1036 -9.28 40.02 31.10
N THR A 1037 -9.06 40.66 32.25
CA THR A 1037 -10.10 41.44 32.92
C THR A 1037 -10.63 42.56 32.01
N VAL A 1038 -9.73 43.30 31.37
CA VAL A 1038 -10.12 44.33 30.38
C VAL A 1038 -10.89 43.74 29.20
N ALA A 1039 -10.49 42.58 28.68
CA ALA A 1039 -11.19 41.92 27.58
C ALA A 1039 -12.63 41.53 27.95
N LEU A 1040 -12.83 40.95 29.14
CA LEU A 1040 -14.16 40.59 29.64
C LEU A 1040 -15.05 41.82 29.85
N GLU A 1041 -14.50 42.93 30.37
CA GLU A 1041 -15.22 44.21 30.49
C GLU A 1041 -15.63 44.81 29.13
N LEU A 1042 -14.77 44.70 28.11
CA LEU A 1042 -15.03 45.26 26.79
C LEU A 1042 -16.13 44.50 26.03
N CYS A 1043 -16.17 43.17 26.14
CA CYS A 1043 -17.15 42.34 25.44
C CYS A 1043 -18.45 42.10 26.22
N ASP A 1044 -18.42 42.20 27.55
CA ASP A 1044 -19.56 41.89 28.42
C ASP A 1044 -20.17 40.50 28.13
N ILE A 1045 -19.29 39.52 27.87
CA ILE A 1045 -19.70 38.19 27.41
C ILE A 1045 -20.63 37.47 28.38
N LYS A 1046 -20.54 37.76 29.68
CA LYS A 1046 -21.45 37.23 30.69
C LYS A 1046 -22.90 37.61 30.43
N THR A 1047 -23.14 38.87 30.07
CA THR A 1047 -24.48 39.41 29.84
C THR A 1047 -25.06 38.84 28.54
N PHE A 1048 -24.24 38.72 27.49
CA PHE A 1048 -24.70 38.22 26.19
C PHE A 1048 -24.77 36.68 26.11
N CYS A 1049 -23.77 35.98 26.61
CA CYS A 1049 -23.59 34.53 26.43
C CYS A 1049 -23.76 33.72 27.72
N GLY A 1050 -23.98 34.36 28.87
CA GLY A 1050 -24.30 33.70 30.14
C GLY A 1050 -23.10 33.15 30.92
N THR A 1051 -21.87 33.26 30.39
CA THR A 1051 -20.65 32.73 31.04
C THR A 1051 -19.42 33.60 30.76
N GLU A 1052 -18.51 33.67 31.73
CA GLU A 1052 -17.14 34.21 31.56
C GLU A 1052 -16.08 33.09 31.56
N THR A 1053 -16.51 31.85 31.76
CA THR A 1053 -15.63 30.68 31.75
C THR A 1053 -15.54 30.15 30.32
N PRO A 1054 -14.35 30.11 29.71
CA PRO A 1054 -14.16 29.55 28.38
C PRO A 1054 -14.26 28.02 28.41
N THR A 1055 -14.66 27.43 27.28
CA THR A 1055 -14.67 25.98 27.09
C THR A 1055 -13.26 25.45 26.89
N VAL A 1056 -12.44 26.17 26.11
CA VAL A 1056 -11.05 25.81 25.80
C VAL A 1056 -10.14 27.03 26.00
N ILE A 1057 -8.96 26.79 26.55
CA ILE A 1057 -7.86 27.77 26.63
C ILE A 1057 -6.68 27.18 25.87
N THR A 1058 -6.14 27.94 24.92
CA THR A 1058 -4.92 27.62 24.17
C THR A 1058 -3.80 28.57 24.56
#